data_AF-A0A7W1KYR2-F1
#
_entry.id   AF-A0A7W1KYR2-F1
#
_cell.length_a   1.000
_cell.length_b   1.000
_cell.length_c   1.000
_cell.angle_alpha   90.00
_cell.angle_beta   90.00
_cell.angle_gamma   90.00
#
_symmetry.space_group_name_H-M   'P 1'
#
loop_
_entity.id
_entity.type
_entity.pdbx_description
1 polymer ?
#
loop_
_entity_poly.entity_id
_entity_poly.type
_entity_poly.pdbx_seq_one_letter_code
_entity_poly.pdbx_strand_id
1 'polypeptide(L)'
;LYQVLMGGLKGWRDTPEKVFGAPLKGGSIAAEISPALLGVGYIIGPRIASIMAAGGVLAYLVLIPMIKFFGETMTMAVAPGTVPINEMSPNDIRGAYVLYIGAGAVAAGGIISLFRSLPTIWSGLKGGLRDLRAGQGAAGSVARTDQDLSMKLVLGGIIALIAMIMAFPQLGLQQNIATAFLGALMIIAFGFLFVTVSSRLTGEIGSSSNPISGMTVATLLLTCLVFLLLGWTGPNYYVTALSIGAIVCIAASNGGTTSQDLKTGFLVGATPKYQQIAILIGALASALVLGPILLSLNDSSTVYATQTMFIPVKENAAQLETGVPASLQAFNEPDKPPQAGNYRILKNEAGAGATVAGLDAGDYLVNDAGKIVYKVERTFPAELRFNPSQFTKKEKLTGPQANADQNTYNVVHVTETQNGPAGKYFVNDQGVPVYFVDPGINGTQKFRPDGTTIDTKYDAPKATLMSYIIKGILNRQLPWGLVLLGVMIAVVLEMSGIPSLAFAVGVYLPLSSSSPIFIGGAIRWLVDRNMRRRLAHRKMTEEELVAEGDKSPGVLMASGYIAGGALAAIVIAIMAGVPWQRLIDFNKRIDVWALGNPLRSGGSADLLSLIPFIILAVLLYLVGREALLAARDVDGRKYR
;
A
#
# COMPACT_ATOMS: atom_id res chain seq x y z
N LEU A 1 -20.40 -6.87 -6.43
CA LEU A 1 -21.59 -6.03 -6.16
C LEU A 1 -21.32 -4.97 -5.09
N TYR A 2 -21.05 -5.34 -3.84
CA TYR A 2 -20.82 -4.38 -2.74
C TYR A 2 -19.89 -3.22 -3.13
N GLN A 3 -18.70 -3.53 -3.65
CA GLN A 3 -17.73 -2.50 -4.04
C GLN A 3 -18.23 -1.58 -5.16
N VAL A 4 -18.94 -2.12 -6.15
CA VAL A 4 -19.52 -1.32 -7.24
C VAL A 4 -20.61 -0.38 -6.71
N LEU A 5 -21.46 -0.85 -5.78
CA LEU A 5 -22.46 0.00 -5.14
C LEU A 5 -21.82 1.09 -4.28
N MET A 6 -20.77 0.75 -3.52
CA MET A 6 -20.06 1.68 -2.66
C MET A 6 -19.28 2.73 -3.45
N GLY A 7 -18.28 2.29 -4.22
CA GLY A 7 -17.33 3.18 -4.90
C GLY A 7 -17.82 3.63 -6.28
N GLY A 8 -18.38 2.71 -7.07
CA GLY A 8 -18.84 3.00 -8.44
C GLY A 8 -20.10 3.86 -8.48
N LEU A 9 -21.11 3.53 -7.67
CA LEU A 9 -22.37 4.26 -7.59
C LEU A 9 -22.41 5.27 -6.43
N LYS A 10 -21.31 5.44 -5.69
CA LYS A 10 -21.21 6.35 -4.54
C LYS A 10 -22.34 6.13 -3.50
N GLY A 11 -22.73 4.87 -3.31
CA GLY A 11 -23.90 4.47 -2.52
C GLY A 11 -23.77 4.69 -1.01
N TRP A 12 -22.56 4.70 -0.45
CA TRP A 12 -22.31 5.00 0.96
C TRP A 12 -20.87 5.46 1.19
N ARG A 13 -20.56 5.99 2.37
CA ARG A 13 -19.18 6.34 2.77
C ARG A 13 -18.30 5.10 2.85
N ASP A 14 -17.11 5.17 2.26
CA ASP A 14 -16.12 4.10 2.24
C ASP A 14 -15.29 4.05 3.53
N THR A 15 -15.11 5.21 4.17
CA THR A 15 -14.33 5.40 5.38
C THR A 15 -15.12 6.21 6.42
N PRO A 16 -16.16 5.62 7.05
CA PRO A 16 -16.82 6.27 8.18
C PRO A 16 -15.82 6.64 9.27
N GLU A 17 -15.89 7.90 9.73
CA GLU A 17 -15.00 8.45 10.75
C GLU A 17 -15.80 9.12 11.87
N LYS A 18 -15.34 8.93 13.11
CA LYS A 18 -15.77 9.68 14.28
C LYS A 18 -14.57 10.34 14.93
N VAL A 19 -14.50 11.67 14.84
CA VAL A 19 -13.56 12.50 15.60
C VAL A 19 -14.15 12.77 16.99
N PHE A 20 -13.35 12.60 18.04
CA PHE A 20 -13.76 12.80 19.42
C PHE A 20 -13.58 14.26 19.88
N GLY A 21 -14.49 14.72 20.73
CA GLY A 21 -14.37 15.98 21.47
C GLY A 21 -13.61 15.81 22.78
N ALA A 22 -13.59 16.85 23.62
CA ALA A 22 -13.03 16.76 24.97
C ALA A 22 -13.74 15.65 25.78
N PRO A 23 -13.02 14.83 26.57
CA PRO A 23 -11.59 14.93 26.94
C PRO A 23 -10.60 14.32 25.93
N LEU A 24 -11.06 13.62 24.89
CA LEU A 24 -10.21 12.96 23.88
C LEU A 24 -9.94 13.84 22.65
N LYS A 25 -9.67 15.14 22.86
CA LYS A 25 -9.37 16.08 21.76
C LYS A 25 -8.18 15.58 20.95
N GLY A 26 -8.35 15.49 19.62
CA GLY A 26 -7.33 15.01 18.69
C GLY A 26 -7.38 13.49 18.42
N GLY A 27 -8.22 12.74 19.11
CA GLY A 27 -8.48 11.33 18.80
C GLY A 27 -9.58 11.16 17.75
N SER A 28 -9.42 10.21 16.84
CA SER A 28 -10.51 9.76 15.96
C SER A 28 -10.49 8.23 15.80
N ILE A 29 -11.67 7.66 15.50
CA ILE A 29 -11.81 6.29 15.02
C ILE A 29 -12.39 6.36 13.63
N ALA A 30 -11.72 5.72 12.69
CA ALA A 30 -12.22 5.49 11.35
C ALA A 30 -12.18 4.00 11.04
N ALA A 31 -12.98 3.54 10.07
CA ALA A 31 -12.94 2.18 9.57
C ALA A 31 -13.13 2.18 8.05
N GLU A 32 -12.18 1.59 7.32
CA GLU A 32 -12.32 1.38 5.88
C GLU A 32 -13.22 0.16 5.67
N ILE A 33 -14.48 0.37 5.27
CA ILE A 33 -15.48 -0.72 5.20
C ILE A 33 -15.36 -1.56 3.94
N SER A 34 -14.16 -2.10 3.74
CA SER A 34 -13.74 -2.91 2.59
C SER A 34 -14.04 -4.41 2.82
N PRO A 35 -14.78 -5.08 1.91
CA PRO A 35 -14.99 -6.52 1.97
C PRO A 35 -13.68 -7.30 1.88
N ALA A 36 -12.71 -6.79 1.11
CA ALA A 36 -11.42 -7.44 0.93
C ALA A 36 -10.63 -7.46 2.25
N LEU A 37 -10.57 -6.34 2.99
CA LEU A 37 -9.89 -6.29 4.28
C LEU A 37 -10.57 -7.17 5.33
N LEU A 38 -11.91 -7.23 5.33
CA LEU A 38 -12.67 -8.17 6.15
C LEU A 38 -12.32 -9.63 5.83
N GLY A 39 -12.25 -9.97 4.54
CA GLY A 39 -11.85 -11.30 4.06
C GLY A 39 -10.41 -11.65 4.46
N VAL A 40 -9.46 -10.71 4.29
CA VAL A 40 -8.07 -10.88 4.72
C VAL A 40 -8.01 -11.19 6.21
N GLY A 41 -8.71 -10.41 7.04
CA GLY A 41 -8.81 -10.64 8.48
C GLY A 41 -9.32 -12.02 8.86
N TYR A 42 -10.34 -12.51 8.14
CA TYR A 42 -10.90 -13.85 8.36
C TYR A 42 -9.90 -14.95 8.00
N ILE A 43 -9.14 -14.79 6.91
CA ILE A 43 -8.15 -15.79 6.43
C ILE A 43 -6.92 -15.85 7.35
N ILE A 44 -6.35 -14.70 7.72
CA ILE A 44 -5.16 -14.69 8.59
C ILE A 44 -5.48 -15.09 10.05
N GLY A 45 -6.77 -15.11 10.38
CA GLY A 45 -7.29 -15.55 11.66
C GLY A 45 -7.12 -14.56 12.82
N PRO A 46 -7.73 -14.87 13.97
CA PRO A 46 -7.85 -13.92 15.08
C PRO A 46 -6.51 -13.52 15.71
N ARG A 47 -5.55 -14.45 15.79
CA ARG A 47 -4.26 -14.17 16.42
C ARG A 47 -3.50 -13.09 15.65
N ILE A 48 -3.30 -13.29 14.34
CA ILE A 48 -2.54 -12.35 13.50
C ILE A 48 -3.32 -11.04 13.34
N ALA A 49 -4.64 -11.10 13.11
CA ALA A 49 -5.48 -9.91 13.02
C ALA A 49 -5.42 -9.04 14.29
N SER A 50 -5.44 -9.65 15.47
CA SER A 50 -5.34 -8.93 16.76
C SER A 50 -3.96 -8.31 16.96
N ILE A 51 -2.89 -9.01 16.58
CA ILE A 51 -1.52 -8.49 16.68
C ILE A 51 -1.33 -7.29 15.73
N MET A 52 -1.86 -7.38 14.50
CA MET A 52 -1.87 -6.25 13.57
C MET A 52 -2.66 -5.06 14.13
N ALA A 53 -3.85 -5.31 14.69
CA ALA A 53 -4.64 -4.25 15.32
C ALA A 53 -3.91 -3.61 16.52
N ALA A 54 -3.23 -4.41 17.35
CA ALA A 54 -2.43 -3.92 18.46
C ALA A 54 -1.28 -3.00 18.01
N GLY A 55 -0.65 -3.30 16.87
CA GLY A 55 0.35 -2.42 16.26
C GLY A 55 -0.25 -1.06 15.86
N GLY A 56 -1.42 -1.07 15.22
CA GLY A 56 -2.14 0.15 14.85
C GLY A 56 -2.57 0.97 16.07
N VAL A 57 -3.04 0.30 17.13
CA VAL A 57 -3.36 0.92 18.42
C VAL A 57 -2.13 1.55 19.06
N LEU A 58 -0.98 0.86 19.08
CA LEU A 58 0.27 1.43 19.60
C LEU A 58 0.65 2.68 18.79
N ALA A 59 0.57 2.63 17.46
CA ALA A 59 0.89 3.78 16.62
C ALA A 59 -0.03 4.98 16.89
N TYR A 60 -1.34 4.79 16.75
CA TYR A 60 -2.32 5.87 16.73
C TYR A 60 -2.77 6.34 18.11
N LEU A 61 -2.84 5.46 19.09
CA LEU A 61 -3.37 5.78 20.42
C LEU A 61 -2.29 5.94 21.49
N VAL A 62 -1.03 5.57 21.19
CA VAL A 62 0.09 5.69 22.14
C VAL A 62 1.20 6.56 21.58
N LEU A 63 1.87 6.14 20.50
CA LEU A 63 3.07 6.82 20.00
C LEU A 63 2.77 8.22 19.46
N ILE A 64 1.73 8.40 18.64
CA ILE A 64 1.38 9.72 18.10
C ILE A 64 0.98 10.70 19.22
N PRO A 65 0.02 10.39 20.12
CA PRO A 65 -0.31 11.28 21.24
C PRO A 65 0.89 11.56 22.14
N MET A 66 1.73 10.56 22.40
CA MET A 66 2.93 10.71 23.22
C MET A 66 3.94 11.68 22.58
N ILE A 67 4.23 11.54 21.28
CA ILE A 67 5.10 12.47 20.54
C ILE A 67 4.50 13.87 20.54
N LYS A 68 3.18 14.00 20.30
CA LYS A 68 2.49 15.29 20.32
C LYS A 68 2.58 15.96 21.70
N PHE A 69 2.33 15.21 22.76
CA PHE A 69 2.34 15.69 24.14
C PHE A 69 3.74 16.18 24.55
N PHE A 70 4.79 15.38 24.32
CA PHE A 70 6.15 15.80 24.68
C PHE A 70 6.70 16.89 23.75
N GLY A 71 6.23 16.97 22.51
CA GLY A 71 6.62 17.98 21.53
C GLY A 71 5.80 19.27 21.56
N GLU A 72 4.76 19.38 22.40
CA GLU A 72 3.83 20.51 22.42
C GLU A 72 4.50 21.85 22.72
N THR A 73 5.55 21.83 23.55
CA THR A 73 6.31 23.03 23.94
C THR A 73 7.50 23.31 23.02
N MET A 74 7.75 22.46 22.03
CA MET A 74 8.88 22.63 21.11
C MET A 74 8.51 23.55 19.96
N THR A 75 9.19 24.69 19.89
CA THR A 75 9.02 25.72 18.83
C THR A 75 9.93 25.52 17.63
N MET A 76 10.89 24.61 17.72
CA MET A 76 11.78 24.24 16.60
C MET A 76 11.37 22.89 16.01
N ALA A 77 11.56 22.74 14.69
CA ALA A 77 11.38 21.47 14.01
C ALA A 77 12.41 20.44 14.49
N VAL A 78 11.95 19.24 14.85
CA VAL A 78 12.81 18.13 15.27
C VAL A 78 12.96 17.16 14.10
N ALA A 79 14.19 16.99 13.61
CA ALA A 79 14.46 16.06 12.51
C ALA A 79 13.95 14.62 12.83
N PRO A 80 13.37 13.90 11.85
CA PRO A 80 13.27 14.23 10.43
C PRO A 80 12.07 15.14 10.07
N GLY A 81 11.25 15.56 11.04
CA GLY A 81 10.19 16.53 10.81
C GLY A 81 10.73 17.90 10.37
N THR A 82 10.01 18.57 9.47
CA THR A 82 10.40 19.86 8.89
C THR A 82 9.66 21.06 9.49
N VAL A 83 8.59 20.81 10.24
CA VAL A 83 7.82 21.82 10.98
C VAL A 83 7.82 21.49 12.49
N PRO A 84 7.58 22.46 13.37
CA PRO A 84 7.43 22.21 14.81
C PRO A 84 6.34 21.17 15.13
N ILE A 85 6.58 20.31 16.14
CA ILE A 85 5.66 19.19 16.48
C ILE A 85 4.27 19.69 16.94
N ASN A 86 4.23 20.87 17.57
CA ASN A 86 2.98 21.51 17.99
C ASN A 86 2.06 21.90 16.81
N GLU A 87 2.61 22.10 15.61
CA GLU A 87 1.87 22.42 14.38
C GLU A 87 1.53 21.17 13.54
N MET A 88 2.19 20.04 13.82
CA MET A 88 1.95 18.79 13.09
C MET A 88 0.58 18.18 13.39
N SER A 89 -0.10 17.71 12.34
CA SER A 89 -1.27 16.83 12.48
C SER A 89 -0.85 15.41 12.92
N PRO A 90 -1.80 14.58 13.42
CA PRO A 90 -1.51 13.18 13.72
C PRO A 90 -0.88 12.40 12.54
N ASN A 91 -1.30 12.71 11.31
CA ASN A 91 -0.77 12.06 10.11
C ASN A 91 0.66 12.54 9.78
N ASP A 92 0.98 13.80 10.05
CA ASP A 92 2.34 14.34 9.88
C ASP A 92 3.30 13.68 10.88
N ILE A 93 2.88 13.55 12.15
CA ILE A 93 3.66 12.84 13.17
C ILE A 93 3.86 11.37 12.78
N ARG A 94 2.81 10.71 12.28
CA ARG A 94 2.91 9.33 11.79
C ARG A 94 3.97 9.22 10.70
N GLY A 95 3.84 10.05 9.66
CA GLY A 95 4.72 10.05 8.49
C GLY A 95 6.17 10.38 8.84
N ALA A 96 6.39 11.40 9.66
CA ALA A 96 7.71 11.88 10.03
C ALA A 96 8.42 10.98 11.05
N TYR A 97 7.71 10.37 12.01
CA TYR A 97 8.37 9.65 13.11
C TYR A 97 7.97 8.18 13.20
N VAL A 98 6.67 7.89 13.29
CA VAL A 98 6.17 6.53 13.59
C VAL A 98 6.47 5.54 12.47
N LEU A 99 6.45 5.97 11.21
CA LEU A 99 6.80 5.10 10.09
C LEU A 99 8.26 4.61 10.16
N TYR A 100 9.19 5.39 10.72
CA TYR A 100 10.58 4.93 10.94
C TYR A 100 10.70 3.92 12.08
N ILE A 101 9.90 4.09 13.14
CA ILE A 101 9.78 3.10 14.23
C ILE A 101 9.23 1.79 13.66
N GLY A 102 8.14 1.85 12.90
CA GLY A 102 7.58 0.70 12.19
C GLY A 102 8.60 0.05 11.25
N ALA A 103 9.39 0.86 10.53
CA ALA A 103 10.43 0.36 9.63
C ALA A 103 11.53 -0.42 10.36
N GLY A 104 12.01 0.09 11.49
CA GLY A 104 12.95 -0.63 12.35
C GLY A 104 12.37 -1.94 12.88
N ALA A 105 11.10 -1.94 13.29
CA ALA A 105 10.42 -3.14 13.77
C ALA A 105 10.26 -4.21 12.67
N VAL A 106 9.90 -3.83 11.44
CA VAL A 106 9.83 -4.79 10.32
C VAL A 106 11.22 -5.29 9.92
N ALA A 107 12.22 -4.41 9.86
CA ALA A 107 13.58 -4.82 9.54
C ALA A 107 14.09 -5.87 10.55
N ALA A 108 13.92 -5.61 11.86
CA ALA A 108 14.24 -6.57 12.91
C ALA A 108 13.43 -7.85 12.80
N GLY A 109 12.11 -7.76 12.64
CA GLY A 109 11.24 -8.93 12.49
C GLY A 109 11.58 -9.77 11.25
N GLY A 110 11.96 -9.13 10.14
CA GLY A 110 12.43 -9.80 8.94
C GLY A 110 13.76 -10.51 9.14
N ILE A 111 14.72 -9.88 9.82
CA ILE A 111 16.01 -10.50 10.19
C ILE A 111 15.79 -11.68 11.14
N ILE A 112 14.97 -11.52 12.18
CA ILE A 112 14.66 -12.58 13.15
C ILE A 112 13.95 -13.75 12.45
N SER A 113 12.98 -13.45 11.57
CA SER A 113 12.32 -14.46 10.76
C SER A 113 13.31 -15.19 9.85
N LEU A 114 14.26 -14.49 9.24
CA LEU A 114 15.32 -15.10 8.43
C LEU A 114 16.16 -16.06 9.27
N PHE A 115 16.63 -15.63 10.44
CA PHE A 115 17.42 -16.48 11.36
C PHE A 115 16.64 -17.73 11.78
N ARG A 116 15.36 -17.58 12.14
CA ARG A 116 14.49 -18.72 12.47
C ARG A 116 14.27 -19.65 11.29
N SER A 117 14.22 -19.12 10.07
CA SER A 117 14.08 -19.92 8.85
C SER A 117 15.40 -20.55 8.39
N LEU A 118 16.57 -20.18 8.92
CA LEU A 118 17.87 -20.74 8.48
C LEU A 118 17.94 -22.27 8.49
N PRO A 119 17.46 -22.99 9.52
CA PRO A 119 17.50 -24.45 9.51
C PRO A 119 16.67 -25.06 8.37
N THR A 120 15.48 -24.51 8.12
CA THR A 120 14.61 -24.93 7.02
C THR A 120 15.18 -24.53 5.67
N ILE A 121 15.85 -23.37 5.60
CA ILE A 121 16.55 -22.94 4.39
C ILE A 121 17.69 -23.90 4.06
N TRP A 122 18.47 -24.28 5.07
CA TRP A 122 19.59 -25.20 4.91
C TRP A 122 19.15 -26.59 4.51
N SER A 123 18.11 -27.14 5.17
CA SER A 123 17.56 -28.44 4.79
C SER A 123 17.02 -28.38 3.36
N GLY A 124 16.25 -27.33 3.04
CA GLY A 124 15.78 -26.89 1.72
C GLY A 124 16.85 -27.03 0.65
N LEU A 125 17.90 -26.24 0.81
CA LEU A 125 19.01 -26.15 -0.12
C LEU A 125 19.74 -27.49 -0.27
N LYS A 126 20.05 -28.18 0.84
CA LYS A 126 20.77 -29.47 0.83
C LYS A 126 20.01 -30.53 0.03
N GLY A 127 18.70 -30.63 0.21
CA GLY A 127 17.91 -31.60 -0.56
C GLY A 127 17.77 -31.19 -2.04
N GLY A 128 17.63 -29.90 -2.37
CA GLY A 128 17.54 -29.45 -3.76
C GLY A 128 18.84 -29.75 -4.53
N LEU A 129 20.00 -29.52 -3.90
CA LEU A 129 21.31 -29.89 -4.43
C LEU A 129 21.48 -31.41 -4.58
N ARG A 130 20.91 -32.20 -3.67
CA ARG A 130 20.94 -33.67 -3.76
C ARG A 130 20.09 -34.17 -4.94
N ASP A 131 18.91 -33.61 -5.12
CA ASP A 131 17.99 -34.02 -6.18
C ASP A 131 18.52 -33.62 -7.56
N LEU A 132 19.19 -32.46 -7.68
CA LEU A 132 19.94 -32.06 -8.88
C LEU A 132 21.09 -33.03 -9.23
N ARG A 133 21.77 -33.60 -8.23
CA ARG A 133 22.81 -34.61 -8.44
C ARG A 133 22.25 -36.00 -8.76
N ALA A 134 21.08 -36.33 -8.24
CA ALA A 134 20.42 -37.63 -8.45
C ALA A 134 19.71 -37.73 -9.82
N GLY A 135 19.37 -36.61 -10.46
CA GLY A 135 18.67 -36.55 -11.75
C GLY A 135 19.45 -37.03 -12.99
N GLN A 136 20.62 -37.66 -12.82
CA GLN A 136 21.45 -38.17 -13.93
C GLN A 136 21.21 -39.65 -14.30
N GLY A 137 20.22 -40.34 -13.71
CA GLY A 137 20.02 -41.77 -13.98
C GLY A 137 18.57 -42.24 -13.96
N ALA A 138 17.84 -42.07 -15.07
CA ALA A 138 16.68 -42.92 -15.40
C ALA A 138 16.34 -42.80 -16.90
N ALA A 139 16.93 -43.66 -17.73
CA ALA A 139 16.61 -43.79 -19.16
C ALA A 139 15.43 -44.76 -19.37
N GLY A 140 14.28 -44.47 -18.76
CA GLY A 140 13.03 -45.21 -18.93
C GLY A 140 11.89 -44.29 -19.38
N SER A 141 10.80 -44.85 -19.91
CA SER A 141 9.60 -44.08 -20.24
C SER A 141 8.97 -43.52 -18.96
N VAL A 142 9.14 -42.23 -18.71
CA VAL A 142 8.58 -41.55 -17.54
C VAL A 142 7.06 -41.57 -17.60
N ALA A 143 6.41 -42.00 -16.53
CA ALA A 143 4.96 -42.05 -16.43
C ALA A 143 4.36 -40.66 -16.66
N ARG A 144 3.16 -40.58 -17.26
CA ARG A 144 2.48 -39.31 -17.57
C ARG A 144 2.39 -38.37 -16.35
N THR A 145 2.23 -38.93 -15.14
CA THR A 145 2.11 -38.19 -13.87
C THR A 145 3.44 -37.66 -13.33
N ASP A 146 4.57 -38.12 -13.86
CA ASP A 146 5.92 -37.73 -13.44
C ASP A 146 6.65 -36.93 -14.54
N GLN A 147 5.94 -36.55 -15.61
CA GLN A 147 6.50 -35.76 -16.71
C GLN A 147 6.50 -34.27 -16.36
N ASP A 148 7.69 -33.76 -16.03
CA ASP A 148 7.98 -32.34 -15.84
C ASP A 148 8.36 -31.60 -17.15
N LEU A 149 8.44 -30.27 -17.08
CA LEU A 149 9.07 -29.47 -18.13
C LEU A 149 10.50 -29.94 -18.38
N SER A 150 10.92 -30.00 -19.64
CA SER A 150 12.28 -30.45 -19.96
C SER A 150 13.32 -29.48 -19.38
N MET A 151 14.38 -30.01 -18.77
CA MET A 151 15.45 -29.20 -18.17
C MET A 151 16.12 -28.26 -19.20
N LYS A 152 16.15 -28.66 -20.49
CA LYS A 152 16.64 -27.80 -21.58
C LYS A 152 15.79 -26.54 -21.74
N LEU A 153 14.47 -26.66 -21.67
CA LEU A 153 13.56 -25.51 -21.75
C LEU A 153 13.68 -24.63 -20.50
N VAL A 154 13.86 -25.23 -19.31
CA VAL A 154 14.08 -24.49 -18.06
C VAL A 154 15.39 -23.68 -18.13
N LEU A 155 16.51 -24.32 -18.48
CA LEU A 155 17.82 -23.66 -18.60
C LEU A 155 17.80 -22.58 -19.70
N GLY A 156 17.20 -22.88 -20.86
CA GLY A 156 17.01 -21.89 -21.93
C GLY A 156 16.16 -20.70 -21.48
N GLY A 157 15.09 -20.95 -20.73
CA GLY A 157 14.24 -19.93 -20.13
C GLY A 157 14.99 -19.04 -19.12
N ILE A 158 15.85 -19.62 -18.29
CA ILE A 158 16.72 -18.86 -17.37
C ILE A 158 17.66 -17.93 -18.15
N ILE A 159 18.33 -18.45 -19.19
CA ILE A 159 19.23 -17.64 -20.03
C ILE A 159 18.46 -16.50 -20.72
N ALA A 160 17.29 -16.80 -21.29
CA ALA A 160 16.44 -15.80 -21.91
C ALA A 160 15.97 -14.74 -20.91
N LEU A 161 15.65 -15.14 -19.69
CA LEU A 161 15.26 -14.24 -18.61
C LEU A 161 16.41 -13.34 -18.16
N ILE A 162 17.65 -13.85 -18.07
CA ILE A 162 18.85 -13.02 -17.83
C ILE A 162 19.01 -11.98 -18.93
N ALA A 163 18.97 -12.43 -20.19
CA ALA A 163 19.14 -11.54 -21.34
C ALA A 163 18.06 -10.45 -21.34
N MET A 164 16.82 -10.80 -21.02
CA MET A 164 15.72 -9.86 -20.86
C MET A 164 15.99 -8.87 -19.71
N ILE A 165 16.32 -9.36 -18.51
CA ILE A 165 16.62 -8.50 -17.36
C ILE A 165 17.77 -7.52 -17.67
N MET A 166 18.81 -7.99 -18.35
CA MET A 166 19.93 -7.14 -18.77
C MET A 166 19.54 -6.14 -19.87
N ALA A 167 18.59 -6.51 -20.75
CA ALA A 167 18.13 -5.67 -21.85
C ALA A 167 17.07 -4.62 -21.46
N PHE A 168 16.46 -4.71 -20.27
CA PHE A 168 15.43 -3.77 -19.81
C PHE A 168 16.02 -2.61 -18.97
N PRO A 169 16.11 -1.38 -19.52
CA PRO A 169 16.71 -0.22 -18.83
C PRO A 169 15.98 0.17 -17.54
N GLN A 170 14.66 -0.06 -17.49
CA GLN A 170 13.79 0.36 -16.40
C GLN A 170 14.12 -0.33 -15.06
N LEU A 171 14.83 -1.45 -15.08
CA LEU A 171 15.26 -2.16 -13.87
C LEU A 171 16.46 -1.49 -13.18
N GLY A 172 17.00 -0.41 -13.74
CA GLY A 172 18.16 0.31 -13.19
C GLY A 172 19.46 -0.51 -13.24
N LEU A 173 19.46 -1.63 -13.97
CA LEU A 173 20.58 -2.57 -14.04
C LEU A 173 21.65 -2.14 -15.06
N GLN A 174 21.29 -1.33 -16.05
CA GLN A 174 22.11 -1.00 -17.21
C GLN A 174 23.15 0.12 -17.01
N GLN A 175 23.34 0.62 -15.79
CA GLN A 175 24.33 1.68 -15.53
C GLN A 175 25.73 1.26 -16.01
N ASN A 176 26.07 -0.02 -15.86
CA ASN A 176 27.21 -0.69 -16.48
C ASN A 176 26.88 -2.18 -16.69
N ILE A 177 27.53 -2.85 -17.66
CA ILE A 177 27.44 -4.31 -17.84
C ILE A 177 27.73 -5.06 -16.53
N ALA A 178 28.67 -4.57 -15.72
CA ALA A 178 29.00 -5.17 -14.42
C ALA A 178 27.82 -5.11 -13.42
N THR A 179 27.09 -4.00 -13.35
CA THR A 179 25.91 -3.86 -12.48
C THR A 179 24.76 -4.73 -12.97
N ALA A 180 24.57 -4.81 -14.29
CA ALA A 180 23.55 -5.63 -14.91
C ALA A 180 23.80 -7.12 -14.66
N PHE A 181 25.03 -7.56 -14.88
CA PHE A 181 25.45 -8.94 -14.68
C PHE A 181 25.36 -9.34 -13.20
N LEU A 182 25.88 -8.52 -12.29
CA LEU A 182 25.80 -8.81 -10.86
C LEU A 182 24.36 -8.87 -10.38
N GLY A 183 23.51 -7.91 -10.79
CA GLY A 183 22.10 -7.93 -10.40
C GLY A 183 21.34 -9.14 -10.94
N ALA A 184 21.59 -9.54 -12.20
CA ALA A 184 21.02 -10.77 -12.77
C ALA A 184 21.51 -12.03 -12.03
N LEU A 185 22.81 -12.09 -11.70
CA LEU A 185 23.38 -13.18 -10.90
C LEU A 185 22.74 -13.25 -9.52
N MET A 186 22.53 -12.11 -8.86
CA MET A 186 21.86 -12.04 -7.55
C MET A 186 20.39 -12.48 -7.63
N ILE A 187 19.66 -12.07 -8.67
CA ILE A 187 18.28 -12.52 -8.91
C ILE A 187 18.24 -14.04 -9.05
N ILE A 188 19.18 -14.65 -9.78
CA ILE A 188 19.23 -16.11 -9.93
C ILE A 188 19.61 -16.78 -8.62
N ALA A 189 20.67 -16.29 -7.96
CA ALA A 189 21.17 -16.89 -6.73
C ALA A 189 20.12 -16.84 -5.62
N PHE A 190 19.54 -15.65 -5.36
CA PHE A 190 18.50 -15.47 -4.35
C PHE A 190 17.16 -16.05 -4.80
N GLY A 191 16.82 -15.97 -6.09
CA GLY A 191 15.64 -16.60 -6.65
C GLY A 191 15.67 -18.12 -6.47
N PHE A 192 16.75 -18.78 -6.86
CA PHE A 192 16.94 -20.22 -6.65
C PHE A 192 16.87 -20.58 -5.17
N LEU A 193 17.59 -19.84 -4.32
CA LEU A 193 17.60 -20.06 -2.88
C LEU A 193 16.17 -19.97 -2.31
N PHE A 194 15.49 -18.83 -2.47
CA PHE A 194 14.19 -18.59 -1.84
C PHE A 194 13.03 -19.31 -2.51
N VAL A 195 13.09 -19.64 -3.81
CA VAL A 195 12.11 -20.53 -4.45
C VAL A 195 12.18 -21.92 -3.85
N THR A 196 13.38 -22.47 -3.64
CA THR A 196 13.56 -23.80 -3.03
C THR A 196 12.99 -23.84 -1.61
N VAL A 197 13.27 -22.80 -0.82
CA VAL A 197 12.77 -22.65 0.55
C VAL A 197 11.26 -22.53 0.56
N SER A 198 10.73 -21.63 -0.26
CA SER A 198 9.29 -21.35 -0.38
C SER A 198 8.52 -22.59 -0.81
N SER A 199 9.03 -23.36 -1.78
CA SER A 199 8.45 -24.61 -2.26
C SER A 199 8.27 -25.64 -1.13
N ARG A 200 9.32 -25.85 -0.33
CA ARG A 200 9.26 -26.79 0.80
C ARG A 200 8.36 -26.33 1.93
N LEU A 201 8.50 -25.08 2.33
CA LEU A 201 7.64 -24.51 3.37
C LEU A 201 6.17 -24.57 2.95
N THR A 202 5.86 -24.33 1.68
CA THR A 202 4.51 -24.51 1.17
C THR A 202 4.04 -25.96 1.26
N GLY A 203 4.94 -26.93 1.06
CA GLY A 203 4.63 -28.36 1.25
C GLY A 203 4.35 -28.74 2.71
N GLU A 204 5.08 -28.14 3.66
CA GLU A 204 4.99 -28.44 5.09
C GLU A 204 3.85 -27.69 5.80
N ILE A 205 3.73 -26.38 5.59
CA ILE A 205 2.83 -25.49 6.33
C ILE A 205 1.80 -24.77 5.44
N GLY A 206 1.81 -25.02 4.12
CA GLY A 206 0.91 -24.36 3.16
C GLY A 206 1.40 -22.98 2.70
N SER A 207 0.85 -22.49 1.59
CA SER A 207 1.27 -21.20 1.00
C SER A 207 0.84 -19.99 1.83
N SER A 208 -0.27 -20.09 2.57
CA SER A 208 -0.80 -19.00 3.39
C SER A 208 0.07 -18.69 4.61
N SER A 209 0.83 -19.69 5.08
CA SER A 209 1.74 -19.58 6.23
C SER A 209 3.20 -19.44 5.81
N ASN A 210 3.47 -19.38 4.50
CA ASN A 210 4.82 -19.27 3.97
C ASN A 210 5.41 -17.87 4.25
N PRO A 211 6.61 -17.74 4.86
CA PRO A 211 7.22 -16.47 5.26
C PRO A 211 7.82 -15.68 4.09
N ILE A 212 7.06 -15.48 3.01
CA ILE A 212 7.47 -14.76 1.79
C ILE A 212 7.94 -13.35 2.13
N SER A 213 7.24 -12.65 3.02
CA SER A 213 7.63 -11.31 3.48
C SER A 213 9.01 -11.28 4.13
N GLY A 214 9.35 -12.28 4.95
CA GLY A 214 10.69 -12.41 5.54
C GLY A 214 11.76 -12.68 4.49
N MET A 215 11.48 -13.54 3.51
CA MET A 215 12.40 -13.82 2.39
C MET A 215 12.64 -12.59 1.51
N THR A 216 11.63 -11.76 1.29
CA THR A 216 11.77 -10.49 0.54
C THR A 216 12.64 -9.49 1.29
N VAL A 217 12.41 -9.31 2.59
CA VAL A 217 13.24 -8.44 3.43
C VAL A 217 14.68 -8.95 3.42
N ALA A 218 14.91 -10.25 3.63
CA ALA A 218 16.23 -10.86 3.58
C ALA A 218 16.94 -10.59 2.24
N THR A 219 16.24 -10.77 1.12
CA THR A 219 16.79 -10.50 -0.21
C THR A 219 17.21 -9.03 -0.35
N LEU A 220 16.36 -8.10 0.07
CA LEU A 220 16.66 -6.67 0.01
C LEU A 220 17.85 -6.29 0.89
N LEU A 221 17.90 -6.79 2.13
CA LEU A 221 19.00 -6.54 3.06
C LEU A 221 20.34 -7.05 2.54
N LEU A 222 20.38 -8.31 2.08
CA LEU A 222 21.57 -8.90 1.49
C LEU A 222 22.00 -8.15 0.22
N THR A 223 21.03 -7.74 -0.61
CA THR A 223 21.30 -6.96 -1.82
C THR A 223 21.91 -5.60 -1.49
N CYS A 224 21.31 -4.87 -0.55
CA CYS A 224 21.82 -3.57 -0.13
C CYS A 224 23.19 -3.69 0.55
N LEU A 225 23.45 -4.77 1.29
CA LEU A 225 24.77 -5.02 1.89
C LEU A 225 25.84 -5.24 0.82
N VAL A 226 25.56 -6.04 -0.21
CA VAL A 226 26.48 -6.23 -1.34
C VAL A 226 26.74 -4.90 -2.05
N PHE A 227 25.71 -4.10 -2.29
CA PHE A 227 25.86 -2.78 -2.91
C PHE A 227 26.71 -1.84 -2.06
N LEU A 228 26.49 -1.82 -0.74
CA LEU A 228 27.25 -1.03 0.20
C LEU A 228 28.74 -1.42 0.20
N LEU A 229 29.04 -2.73 0.18
CA LEU A 229 30.42 -3.24 0.10
C LEU A 229 31.12 -2.85 -1.20
N LEU A 230 30.37 -2.70 -2.29
CA LEU A 230 30.87 -2.25 -3.61
C LEU A 230 30.86 -0.73 -3.78
N GLY A 231 30.42 0.03 -2.75
CA GLY A 231 30.29 1.49 -2.81
C GLY A 231 29.10 2.02 -3.63
N TRP A 232 28.17 1.16 -4.02
CA TRP A 232 27.01 1.48 -4.87
C TRP A 232 25.87 2.10 -4.05
N THR A 233 26.04 3.36 -3.66
CA THR A 233 25.12 4.08 -2.75
C THR A 233 24.26 5.16 -3.43
N GLY A 234 24.51 5.45 -4.70
CA GLY A 234 23.75 6.45 -5.46
C GLY A 234 22.26 6.09 -5.66
N PRO A 235 21.40 7.10 -5.96
CA PRO A 235 19.95 6.91 -6.08
C PRO A 235 19.51 5.85 -7.09
N ASN A 236 20.26 5.69 -8.19
CA ASN A 236 19.96 4.70 -9.23
C ASN A 236 19.99 3.26 -8.68
N TYR A 237 20.84 2.98 -7.69
CA TYR A 237 20.94 1.66 -7.08
C TYR A 237 19.76 1.31 -6.18
N TYR A 238 18.93 2.30 -5.77
CA TYR A 238 17.73 2.00 -5.00
C TYR A 238 16.70 1.27 -5.86
N VAL A 239 16.53 1.74 -7.10
CA VAL A 239 15.65 1.11 -8.08
C VAL A 239 16.15 -0.29 -8.39
N THR A 240 17.47 -0.46 -8.53
CA THR A 240 18.09 -1.77 -8.77
C THR A 240 17.85 -2.74 -7.60
N ALA A 241 18.10 -2.31 -6.36
CA ALA A 241 17.90 -3.15 -5.19
C ALA A 241 16.42 -3.53 -5.03
N LEU A 242 15.51 -2.57 -5.21
CA LEU A 242 14.07 -2.79 -5.17
C LEU A 242 13.63 -3.79 -6.26
N SER A 243 14.18 -3.67 -7.47
CA SER A 243 13.89 -4.58 -8.59
C SER A 243 14.33 -6.00 -8.29
N ILE A 244 15.55 -6.20 -7.76
CA ILE A 244 16.05 -7.52 -7.35
C ILE A 244 15.13 -8.13 -6.29
N GLY A 245 14.82 -7.38 -5.22
CA GLY A 245 13.93 -7.83 -4.16
C GLY A 245 12.51 -8.17 -4.66
N ALA A 246 11.95 -7.35 -5.55
CA ALA A 246 10.64 -7.59 -6.14
C ALA A 246 10.60 -8.86 -7.00
N ILE A 247 11.58 -9.05 -7.89
CA ILE A 247 11.65 -10.21 -8.77
C ILE A 247 11.81 -11.49 -7.94
N VAL A 248 12.70 -11.50 -6.94
CA VAL A 248 12.91 -12.66 -6.06
C VAL A 248 11.67 -12.94 -5.20
N CYS A 249 10.99 -11.91 -4.70
CA CYS A 249 9.72 -12.05 -3.98
C CYS A 249 8.65 -12.73 -4.84
N ILE A 250 8.48 -12.27 -6.09
CA ILE A 250 7.51 -12.85 -7.03
C ILE A 250 7.91 -14.28 -7.37
N ALA A 251 9.20 -14.55 -7.61
CA ALA A 251 9.70 -15.88 -7.85
C ALA A 251 9.40 -16.82 -6.69
N ALA A 252 9.74 -16.42 -5.45
CA ALA A 252 9.47 -17.23 -4.25
C ALA A 252 7.97 -17.50 -4.06
N SER A 253 7.12 -16.49 -4.24
CA SER A 253 5.66 -16.63 -4.16
C SER A 253 5.11 -17.61 -5.20
N ASN A 254 5.54 -17.46 -6.46
CA ASN A 254 5.10 -18.34 -7.55
C ASN A 254 5.67 -19.75 -7.37
N GLY A 255 6.91 -19.91 -6.89
CA GLY A 255 7.50 -21.21 -6.59
C GLY A 255 6.73 -22.00 -5.53
N GLY A 256 6.31 -21.32 -4.46
CA GLY A 256 5.42 -21.89 -3.45
C GLY A 256 4.07 -22.30 -4.03
N THR A 257 3.43 -21.38 -4.75
CA THR A 257 2.12 -21.61 -5.39
C THR A 257 2.15 -22.78 -6.38
N THR A 258 3.19 -22.86 -7.23
CA THR A 258 3.40 -23.98 -8.15
C THR A 258 3.55 -25.30 -7.40
N SER A 259 4.28 -25.31 -6.28
CA SER A 259 4.44 -26.53 -5.47
C SER A 259 3.12 -27.00 -4.87
N GLN A 260 2.27 -26.06 -4.44
CA GLN A 260 0.92 -26.37 -3.97
C GLN A 260 0.03 -26.90 -5.10
N ASP A 261 0.08 -26.28 -6.28
CA ASP A 261 -0.72 -26.71 -7.43
C ASP A 261 -0.27 -28.09 -7.95
N LEU A 262 1.03 -28.36 -7.98
CA LEU A 262 1.56 -29.68 -8.32
C LEU A 262 1.08 -30.76 -7.34
N LYS A 263 0.95 -30.43 -6.04
CA LYS A 263 0.38 -31.36 -5.06
C LYS A 263 -1.09 -31.66 -5.34
N THR A 264 -1.91 -30.65 -5.64
CA THR A 264 -3.31 -30.86 -6.01
C THR A 264 -3.44 -31.65 -7.32
N GLY A 265 -2.58 -31.34 -8.29
CA GLY A 265 -2.48 -32.06 -9.55
C GLY A 265 -2.12 -33.53 -9.36
N PHE A 266 -1.12 -33.83 -8.53
CA PHE A 266 -0.74 -35.19 -8.16
C PHE A 266 -1.91 -35.97 -7.57
N LEU A 267 -2.69 -35.37 -6.66
CA LEU A 267 -3.85 -36.01 -6.03
C LEU A 267 -4.96 -36.39 -7.02
N VAL A 268 -5.13 -35.62 -8.11
CA VAL A 268 -6.14 -35.89 -9.15
C VAL A 268 -5.57 -36.60 -10.38
N GLY A 269 -4.29 -36.99 -10.35
CA GLY A 269 -3.61 -37.66 -11.48
C GLY A 269 -3.37 -36.75 -12.68
N ALA A 270 -3.14 -35.45 -12.48
CA ALA A 270 -2.75 -34.51 -13.53
C ALA A 270 -1.32 -34.75 -14.05
N THR A 271 -0.97 -34.11 -15.17
CA THR A 271 0.40 -34.12 -15.72
C THR A 271 1.12 -32.83 -15.32
N PRO A 272 2.22 -32.89 -14.55
CA PRO A 272 2.95 -31.73 -14.04
C PRO A 272 3.32 -30.69 -15.10
N LYS A 273 3.80 -31.14 -16.27
CA LYS A 273 4.17 -30.28 -17.39
C LYS A 273 3.06 -29.30 -17.80
N TYR A 274 1.81 -29.74 -17.89
CA TYR A 274 0.72 -28.86 -18.32
C TYR A 274 0.33 -27.86 -17.23
N GLN A 275 0.45 -28.23 -15.96
CA GLN A 275 0.25 -27.31 -14.84
C GLN A 275 1.32 -26.20 -14.83
N GLN A 276 2.58 -26.56 -15.02
CA GLN A 276 3.69 -25.61 -15.11
C GLN A 276 3.48 -24.62 -16.27
N ILE A 277 3.06 -25.11 -17.45
CA ILE A 277 2.74 -24.25 -18.60
C ILE A 277 1.53 -23.34 -18.30
N ALA A 278 0.46 -23.87 -17.70
CA ALA A 278 -0.73 -23.10 -17.36
C ALA A 278 -0.41 -21.97 -16.37
N ILE A 279 0.42 -22.24 -15.36
CA ILE A 279 0.89 -21.22 -14.40
C ILE A 279 1.73 -20.15 -15.10
N LEU A 280 2.63 -20.52 -16.01
CA LEU A 280 3.42 -19.54 -16.77
C LEU A 280 2.52 -18.62 -17.61
N ILE A 281 1.52 -19.18 -18.29
CA ILE A 281 0.55 -18.41 -19.08
C ILE A 281 -0.27 -17.50 -18.16
N GLY A 282 -0.80 -18.03 -17.06
CA GLY A 282 -1.62 -17.28 -16.11
C GLY A 282 -0.86 -16.14 -15.44
N ALA A 283 0.39 -16.38 -15.04
CA ALA A 283 1.26 -15.37 -14.44
C ALA A 283 1.61 -14.26 -15.45
N LEU A 284 1.97 -14.63 -16.69
CA LEU A 284 2.28 -13.66 -17.74
C LEU A 284 1.05 -12.82 -18.13
N ALA A 285 -0.10 -13.46 -18.34
CA ALA A 285 -1.35 -12.76 -18.64
C ALA A 285 -1.72 -11.80 -17.52
N SER A 286 -1.60 -12.22 -16.25
CA SER A 286 -1.86 -11.37 -15.10
C SER A 286 -0.92 -10.18 -15.04
N ALA A 287 0.38 -10.37 -15.30
CA ALA A 287 1.37 -9.29 -15.32
C ALA A 287 1.09 -8.26 -16.44
N LEU A 288 0.74 -8.74 -17.64
CA LEU A 288 0.42 -7.89 -18.80
C LEU A 288 -0.86 -7.07 -18.61
N VAL A 289 -1.83 -7.60 -17.86
CA VAL A 289 -3.09 -6.89 -17.57
C VAL A 289 -2.92 -5.94 -16.38
N LEU A 290 -2.29 -6.39 -15.29
CA LEU A 290 -2.22 -5.64 -14.04
C LEU A 290 -1.29 -4.41 -14.14
N GLY A 291 -0.17 -4.52 -14.87
CA GLY A 291 0.79 -3.42 -15.03
C GLY A 291 0.16 -2.15 -15.60
N PRO A 292 -0.46 -2.19 -16.79
CA PRO A 292 -1.16 -1.04 -17.38
C PRO A 292 -2.30 -0.51 -16.51
N ILE A 293 -3.04 -1.37 -15.83
CA ILE A 293 -4.12 -0.95 -14.91
C ILE A 293 -3.54 -0.13 -13.76
N LEU A 294 -2.45 -0.58 -13.13
CA LEU A 294 -1.80 0.15 -12.04
C LEU A 294 -1.24 1.50 -12.50
N LEU A 295 -0.66 1.56 -13.70
CA LEU A 295 -0.17 2.82 -14.28
C LEU A 295 -1.33 3.78 -14.57
N SER A 296 -2.42 3.30 -15.18
CA SER A 296 -3.61 4.10 -15.44
C SER A 296 -4.26 4.62 -14.15
N LEU A 297 -4.36 3.77 -13.12
CA LEU A 297 -4.82 4.17 -11.80
C LEU A 297 -3.94 5.26 -11.18
N ASN A 298 -2.61 5.10 -11.26
CA ASN A 298 -1.68 6.11 -10.79
C ASN A 298 -1.85 7.42 -11.56
N ASP A 299 -1.89 7.39 -12.88
CA ASP A 299 -1.99 8.57 -13.73
C ASP A 299 -3.32 9.31 -13.55
N SER A 300 -4.44 8.58 -13.40
CA SER A 300 -5.76 9.17 -13.17
C SER A 300 -5.86 10.01 -11.90
N SER A 301 -5.08 9.62 -10.88
CA SER A 301 -5.05 10.22 -9.54
C SER A 301 -3.78 11.06 -9.31
N THR A 302 -2.92 11.19 -10.32
CA THR A 302 -1.74 12.05 -10.28
C THR A 302 -2.17 13.51 -10.38
N VAL A 303 -1.58 14.36 -9.54
CA VAL A 303 -1.80 15.81 -9.51
C VAL A 303 -0.52 16.49 -9.99
N TYR A 304 -0.66 17.31 -11.01
CA TYR A 304 0.37 18.26 -11.40
C TYR A 304 0.08 19.57 -10.65
N ALA A 305 0.68 19.70 -9.46
CA ALA A 305 0.47 20.84 -8.57
C ALA A 305 1.32 22.02 -9.04
N THR A 306 0.69 23.19 -9.18
CA THR A 306 1.35 24.45 -9.48
C THR A 306 2.10 24.99 -8.26
N GLN A 307 2.81 26.09 -8.43
CA GLN A 307 3.56 26.71 -7.34
C GLN A 307 2.62 27.09 -6.19
N THR A 308 1.47 27.69 -6.52
CA THR A 308 0.42 28.03 -5.58
C THR A 308 -0.86 27.24 -5.90
N MET A 309 -1.39 26.54 -4.89
CA MET A 309 -2.61 25.74 -4.92
C MET A 309 -3.71 26.42 -4.10
N PHE A 310 -4.96 26.27 -4.55
CA PHE A 310 -6.13 26.90 -3.93
C PHE A 310 -7.09 25.84 -3.42
N ILE A 311 -7.16 25.68 -2.10
CA ILE A 311 -8.00 24.68 -1.45
C ILE A 311 -9.34 25.32 -1.07
N PRO A 312 -10.48 24.82 -1.57
CA PRO A 312 -11.78 25.38 -1.22
C PRO A 312 -12.06 25.21 0.29
N VAL A 313 -12.47 26.30 0.94
CA VAL A 313 -12.89 26.29 2.35
C VAL A 313 -14.35 25.84 2.42
N LYS A 314 -14.68 24.92 3.33
CA LYS A 314 -16.05 24.38 3.48
C LYS A 314 -17.06 25.51 3.76
N GLU A 315 -18.20 25.48 3.09
CA GLU A 315 -19.17 26.58 2.99
C GLU A 315 -19.73 27.16 4.32
N ASN A 316 -19.59 26.48 5.45
CA ASN A 316 -20.27 26.82 6.70
C ASN A 316 -19.43 27.57 7.74
N ALA A 317 -18.23 28.07 7.44
CA ALA A 317 -17.45 28.77 8.46
C ALA A 317 -16.66 29.94 7.85
N ALA A 318 -16.80 31.10 8.48
CA ALA A 318 -15.98 32.30 8.31
C ALA A 318 -16.31 33.21 7.11
N GLN A 319 -17.33 34.04 7.27
CA GLN A 319 -17.36 35.37 6.68
C GLN A 319 -16.70 36.36 7.65
N LEU A 320 -16.03 37.37 7.12
CA LEU A 320 -15.56 38.49 7.94
C LEU A 320 -16.77 39.31 8.40
N GLU A 321 -17.01 39.37 9.72
CA GLU A 321 -18.19 40.00 10.31
C GLU A 321 -18.34 41.49 9.95
N THR A 322 -17.24 42.17 9.63
CA THR A 322 -17.19 43.61 9.33
C THR A 322 -17.00 43.93 7.83
N GLY A 323 -17.19 42.97 6.93
CA GLY A 323 -16.85 43.12 5.50
C GLY A 323 -15.34 43.09 5.24
N VAL A 324 -14.92 43.21 3.98
CA VAL A 324 -13.49 43.10 3.58
C VAL A 324 -12.70 44.34 4.03
N PRO A 325 -11.74 44.23 4.97
CA PRO A 325 -10.92 45.37 5.36
C PRO A 325 -10.14 45.94 4.16
N ALA A 326 -10.07 47.26 4.06
CA ALA A 326 -9.27 47.95 3.03
C ALA A 326 -7.75 47.70 3.19
N SER A 327 -7.32 47.23 4.36
CA SER A 327 -5.94 46.86 4.67
C SER A 327 -5.49 45.54 4.04
N LEU A 328 -6.41 44.69 3.57
CA LEU A 328 -6.05 43.43 2.92
C LEU A 328 -5.47 43.69 1.53
N GLN A 329 -4.33 43.07 1.24
CA GLN A 329 -3.65 43.21 -0.05
C GLN A 329 -4.38 42.41 -1.13
N ALA A 330 -4.44 42.97 -2.35
CA ALA A 330 -4.94 42.25 -3.51
C ALA A 330 -4.04 41.04 -3.83
N PHE A 331 -4.65 39.89 -4.13
CA PHE A 331 -3.92 38.70 -4.53
C PHE A 331 -3.37 38.86 -5.95
N ASN A 332 -2.05 38.94 -6.09
CA ASN A 332 -1.39 39.16 -7.37
C ASN A 332 -0.24 38.17 -7.64
N GLU A 333 -0.43 36.90 -7.28
CA GLU A 333 0.51 35.84 -7.66
C GLU A 333 0.26 35.35 -9.11
N PRO A 334 1.24 34.67 -9.75
CA PRO A 334 1.13 34.18 -11.13
C PRO A 334 0.01 33.15 -11.31
N ASP A 335 -0.08 32.18 -10.39
CA ASP A 335 -1.16 31.19 -10.37
C ASP A 335 -2.46 31.86 -9.90
N LYS A 336 -3.56 31.61 -10.62
CA LYS A 336 -4.87 32.23 -10.32
C LYS A 336 -5.83 31.19 -9.73
N PRO A 337 -6.73 31.61 -8.82
CA PRO A 337 -7.74 30.71 -8.26
C PRO A 337 -8.70 30.19 -9.34
N PRO A 338 -9.31 29.00 -9.14
CA PRO A 338 -10.17 28.37 -10.13
C PRO A 338 -11.36 29.23 -10.59
N GLN A 339 -11.94 29.98 -9.66
CA GLN A 339 -13.03 30.91 -9.96
C GLN A 339 -12.47 32.30 -10.20
N ALA A 340 -12.74 32.86 -11.38
CA ALA A 340 -12.37 34.24 -11.70
C ALA A 340 -13.05 35.23 -10.73
N GLY A 341 -12.28 36.17 -10.22
CA GLY A 341 -12.76 37.17 -9.28
C GLY A 341 -11.62 38.01 -8.72
N ASN A 342 -11.96 39.11 -8.06
CA ASN A 342 -10.99 39.86 -7.27
C ASN A 342 -10.91 39.24 -5.89
N TYR A 343 -9.70 38.87 -5.49
CA TYR A 343 -9.43 38.27 -4.19
C TYR A 343 -8.43 39.11 -3.43
N ARG A 344 -8.59 39.15 -2.11
CA ARG A 344 -7.62 39.71 -1.19
C ARG A 344 -7.09 38.63 -0.26
N ILE A 345 -5.83 38.75 0.13
CA ILE A 345 -5.16 37.79 1.02
C ILE A 345 -5.45 38.18 2.47
N LEU A 346 -6.00 37.23 3.22
CA LEU A 346 -6.15 37.26 4.67
C LEU A 346 -5.12 36.32 5.30
N LYS A 347 -4.26 36.84 6.17
CA LYS A 347 -3.32 36.03 6.95
C LYS A 347 -3.93 35.72 8.32
N ASN A 348 -4.27 34.46 8.55
CA ASN A 348 -4.85 34.02 9.81
C ASN A 348 -3.75 33.56 10.77
N GLU A 349 -2.98 34.48 11.34
CA GLU A 349 -1.86 34.18 12.24
C GLU A 349 -1.93 35.06 13.51
N ALA A 350 -1.39 34.57 14.63
CA ALA A 350 -1.38 35.33 15.88
C ALA A 350 -0.57 36.64 15.72
N GLY A 351 -1.24 37.78 15.82
CA GLY A 351 -0.64 39.11 15.65
C GLY A 351 -0.84 39.75 14.26
N ALA A 352 -1.38 39.01 13.28
CA ALA A 352 -1.92 39.59 12.06
C ALA A 352 -3.30 40.18 12.39
N GLY A 353 -3.49 41.50 12.25
CA GLY A 353 -4.61 42.27 12.83
C GLY A 353 -6.06 41.85 12.50
N ALA A 354 -6.30 40.76 11.75
CA ALA A 354 -7.61 40.16 11.51
C ALA A 354 -7.52 38.62 11.56
N THR A 355 -7.60 38.03 12.76
CA THR A 355 -7.70 36.57 12.94
C THR A 355 -9.15 36.13 12.94
N VAL A 356 -9.48 35.06 12.23
CA VAL A 356 -10.85 34.51 12.21
C VAL A 356 -10.90 33.20 13.00
N ALA A 357 -11.73 33.19 14.04
CA ALA A 357 -11.89 32.02 14.90
C ALA A 357 -12.45 30.82 14.12
N GLY A 358 -11.82 29.65 14.29
CA GLY A 358 -12.23 28.41 13.65
C GLY A 358 -11.56 28.11 12.31
N LEU A 359 -10.68 28.99 11.81
CA LEU A 359 -9.76 28.69 10.72
C LEU A 359 -8.37 28.35 11.28
N ASP A 360 -7.69 27.42 10.62
CA ASP A 360 -6.29 27.08 10.91
C ASP A 360 -5.37 28.24 10.52
N ALA A 361 -4.12 28.18 10.98
CA ALA A 361 -3.12 29.17 10.58
C ALA A 361 -2.80 29.09 9.09
N GLY A 362 -2.70 30.23 8.42
CA GLY A 362 -2.26 30.31 7.02
C GLY A 362 -2.86 31.46 6.22
N ASP A 363 -2.59 31.44 4.92
CA ASP A 363 -3.07 32.43 3.95
C ASP A 363 -4.42 31.99 3.34
N TYR A 364 -5.37 32.91 3.29
CA TYR A 364 -6.72 32.68 2.78
C TYR A 364 -7.12 33.75 1.76
N LEU A 365 -7.92 33.37 0.77
CA LEU A 365 -8.51 34.29 -0.21
C LEU A 365 -9.92 34.68 0.21
N VAL A 366 -10.12 35.99 0.31
CA VAL A 366 -11.40 36.64 0.58
C VAL A 366 -11.90 37.26 -0.71
N ASN A 367 -13.14 36.99 -1.09
CA ASN A 367 -13.77 37.64 -2.22
C ASN A 367 -14.31 39.04 -1.86
N ASP A 368 -14.75 39.81 -2.85
CA ASP A 368 -15.33 41.16 -2.62
C ASP A 368 -16.54 41.17 -1.66
N ALA A 369 -17.22 40.03 -1.48
CA ALA A 369 -18.35 39.87 -0.57
C ALA A 369 -17.95 39.54 0.89
N GLY A 370 -16.64 39.53 1.22
CA GLY A 370 -16.18 39.21 2.57
C GLY A 370 -16.21 37.73 2.93
N LYS A 371 -16.48 36.84 1.97
CA LYS A 371 -16.48 35.39 2.16
C LYS A 371 -15.07 34.84 1.93
N ILE A 372 -14.60 34.01 2.85
CA ILE A 372 -13.37 33.24 2.69
C ILE A 372 -13.67 32.04 1.80
N VAL A 373 -13.00 31.97 0.65
CA VAL A 373 -13.33 30.99 -0.40
C VAL A 373 -12.25 29.92 -0.52
N TYR A 374 -10.98 30.32 -0.46
CA TYR A 374 -9.85 29.41 -0.66
C TYR A 374 -8.80 29.58 0.44
N LYS A 375 -8.17 28.49 0.85
CA LYS A 375 -6.87 28.49 1.53
C LYS A 375 -5.78 28.42 0.47
N VAL A 376 -4.76 29.26 0.61
CA VAL A 376 -3.60 29.32 -0.29
C VAL A 376 -2.51 28.42 0.26
N GLU A 377 -2.11 27.41 -0.51
CA GLU A 377 -0.99 26.53 -0.16
C GLU A 377 0.11 26.63 -1.21
N ARG A 378 1.33 26.95 -0.77
CA ARG A 378 2.50 27.06 -1.66
C ARG A 378 3.22 25.72 -1.70
N THR A 379 3.16 25.05 -2.84
CA THR A 379 3.72 23.71 -3.02
C THR A 379 5.25 23.71 -3.03
N PHE A 380 5.87 24.71 -3.63
CA PHE A 380 7.33 24.86 -3.70
C PHE A 380 7.74 26.34 -3.74
N PRO A 381 8.99 26.69 -3.33
CA PRO A 381 9.46 28.07 -3.31
C PRO A 381 9.52 28.72 -4.69
N ALA A 382 9.24 30.02 -4.77
CA ALA A 382 9.25 30.79 -6.01
C ALA A 382 10.64 30.89 -6.64
N GLU A 383 11.68 30.83 -5.81
CA GLU A 383 13.08 30.97 -6.16
C GLU A 383 13.72 29.65 -6.62
N LEU A 384 12.99 28.53 -6.51
CA LEU A 384 13.51 27.20 -6.87
C LEU A 384 13.90 27.15 -8.35
N ARG A 385 15.15 26.83 -8.65
CA ARG A 385 15.66 26.67 -10.02
C ARG A 385 16.48 25.39 -10.14
N PHE A 386 16.41 24.75 -11.29
CA PHE A 386 17.13 23.53 -11.61
C PHE A 386 18.12 23.74 -12.75
N ASN A 387 19.28 23.11 -12.65
CA ASN A 387 20.31 23.16 -13.67
C ASN A 387 19.96 22.17 -14.81
N PRO A 388 20.17 22.51 -16.10
CA PRO A 388 19.94 21.59 -17.21
C PRO A 388 20.65 20.24 -17.10
N SER A 389 21.80 20.17 -16.41
CA SER A 389 22.49 18.90 -16.12
C SER A 389 21.67 17.92 -15.26
N GLN A 390 20.66 18.40 -14.55
CA GLN A 390 19.76 17.59 -13.72
C GLN A 390 18.56 17.05 -14.52
N PHE A 391 18.40 17.44 -15.78
CA PHE A 391 17.27 17.03 -16.61
C PHE A 391 17.49 15.60 -17.07
N THR A 392 16.54 14.71 -16.73
CA THR A 392 16.67 13.28 -17.01
C THR A 392 16.03 12.89 -18.34
N LYS A 393 14.81 13.38 -18.60
CA LYS A 393 14.03 13.13 -19.81
C LYS A 393 12.97 14.21 -20.00
N LYS A 394 12.34 14.21 -21.16
CA LYS A 394 11.16 15.04 -21.44
C LYS A 394 9.89 14.21 -21.32
N GLU A 395 8.87 14.74 -20.65
CA GLU A 395 7.58 14.09 -20.46
C GLU A 395 6.42 15.08 -20.60
N LYS A 396 5.22 14.56 -20.85
CA LYS A 396 3.96 15.33 -20.89
C LYS A 396 3.12 15.03 -19.66
N LEU A 397 2.15 15.89 -19.37
CA LEU A 397 1.13 15.59 -18.38
C LEU A 397 0.33 14.35 -18.80
N THR A 398 -0.10 13.59 -17.79
CA THR A 398 -0.95 12.41 -17.95
C THR A 398 -2.26 12.60 -17.18
N GLY A 399 -3.24 11.72 -17.41
CA GLY A 399 -4.53 11.79 -16.72
C GLY A 399 -5.36 13.04 -17.10
N PRO A 400 -6.30 13.46 -16.25
CA PRO A 400 -7.27 14.52 -16.58
C PRO A 400 -6.65 15.89 -16.90
N GLN A 401 -5.52 16.23 -16.28
CA GLN A 401 -4.84 17.52 -16.46
C GLN A 401 -4.12 17.64 -17.81
N ALA A 402 -3.87 16.53 -18.52
CA ALA A 402 -3.29 16.55 -19.86
C ALA A 402 -4.18 17.27 -20.89
N ASN A 403 -5.49 17.40 -20.62
CA ASN A 403 -6.40 18.15 -21.48
C ASN A 403 -6.21 19.66 -21.39
N ALA A 404 -5.76 20.16 -20.22
CA ALA A 404 -5.54 21.57 -19.98
C ALA A 404 -4.16 22.05 -20.49
N ASP A 405 -3.17 21.15 -20.49
CA ASP A 405 -1.80 21.46 -20.89
C ASP A 405 -1.18 20.27 -21.66
N GLN A 406 -0.91 20.49 -22.96
CA GLN A 406 -0.30 19.50 -23.86
C GLN A 406 1.20 19.69 -24.06
N ASN A 407 1.81 20.64 -23.34
CA ASN A 407 3.23 20.92 -23.44
C ASN A 407 4.09 19.76 -22.93
N THR A 408 5.38 19.81 -23.28
CA THR A 408 6.37 18.82 -22.84
C THR A 408 7.38 19.50 -21.94
N TYR A 409 7.68 18.88 -20.80
CA TYR A 409 8.53 19.43 -19.75
C TYR A 409 9.75 18.55 -19.50
N ASN A 410 10.85 19.18 -19.06
CA ASN A 410 12.01 18.46 -18.54
C ASN A 410 11.68 17.88 -17.16
N VAL A 411 12.14 16.66 -16.91
CA VAL A 411 11.89 15.95 -15.65
C VAL A 411 13.11 16.03 -14.76
N VAL A 412 12.91 16.52 -13.54
CA VAL A 412 13.89 16.51 -12.46
C VAL A 412 13.35 15.71 -11.28
N HIS A 413 14.19 14.83 -10.71
CA HIS A 413 13.86 14.10 -9.48
C HIS A 413 14.69 14.66 -8.33
N VAL A 414 14.01 15.26 -7.37
CA VAL A 414 14.61 15.82 -6.17
C VAL A 414 14.49 14.81 -5.04
N THR A 415 15.61 14.45 -4.43
CA THR A 415 15.68 13.43 -3.36
C THR A 415 15.76 14.03 -1.96
N GLU A 416 16.10 15.32 -1.86
CA GLU A 416 16.28 16.04 -0.61
C GLU A 416 15.30 17.21 -0.49
N THR A 417 14.82 17.48 0.72
CA THR A 417 13.76 18.47 0.97
C THR A 417 14.26 19.91 1.18
N GLN A 418 15.57 20.17 1.03
CA GLN A 418 16.17 21.45 1.44
C GLN A 418 15.63 22.68 0.69
N ASN A 419 15.09 22.51 -0.53
CA ASN A 419 14.57 23.63 -1.35
C ASN A 419 13.13 23.39 -1.88
N GLY A 420 12.37 22.50 -1.24
CA GLY A 420 11.01 22.12 -1.66
C GLY A 420 10.72 20.64 -1.41
N PRO A 421 9.48 20.17 -1.63
CA PRO A 421 9.14 18.76 -1.45
C PRO A 421 10.04 17.82 -2.27
N ALA A 422 10.58 16.78 -1.64
CA ALA A 422 11.27 15.73 -2.39
C ALA A 422 10.26 15.01 -3.30
N GLY A 423 10.61 14.86 -4.57
CA GLY A 423 9.70 14.28 -5.56
C GLY A 423 10.08 14.64 -6.99
N LYS A 424 9.13 14.44 -7.90
CA LYS A 424 9.31 14.67 -9.32
C LYS A 424 8.78 16.04 -9.70
N TYR A 425 9.58 16.80 -10.44
CA TYR A 425 9.23 18.13 -10.94
C TYR A 425 9.21 18.14 -12.47
N PHE A 426 8.24 18.86 -13.03
CA PHE A 426 8.20 19.26 -14.42
C PHE A 426 8.73 20.69 -14.53
N VAL A 427 9.78 20.84 -15.32
CA VAL A 427 10.60 22.04 -15.42
C VAL A 427 10.62 22.50 -16.87
N ASN A 428 10.52 23.81 -17.09
CA ASN A 428 10.67 24.37 -18.43
C ASN A 428 12.13 24.32 -18.92
N ASP A 429 12.39 24.71 -20.17
CA ASP A 429 13.75 24.69 -20.73
C ASP A 429 14.71 25.70 -20.06
N GLN A 430 14.18 26.64 -19.27
CA GLN A 430 14.97 27.63 -18.50
C GLN A 430 15.33 27.14 -17.09
N GLY A 431 14.90 25.94 -16.68
CA GLY A 431 15.17 25.43 -15.33
C GLY A 431 14.18 25.92 -14.27
N VAL A 432 13.06 26.53 -14.65
CA VAL A 432 12.00 26.95 -13.72
C VAL A 432 10.99 25.81 -13.55
N PRO A 433 10.69 25.36 -12.30
CA PRO A 433 9.64 24.39 -12.05
C PRO A 433 8.28 24.97 -12.39
N VAL A 434 7.51 24.22 -13.18
CA VAL A 434 6.13 24.55 -13.55
C VAL A 434 5.16 23.71 -12.72
N TYR A 435 5.44 22.42 -12.56
CA TYR A 435 4.62 21.53 -11.75
C TYR A 435 5.46 20.67 -10.80
N PHE A 436 4.95 20.47 -9.60
CA PHE A 436 5.30 19.34 -8.75
C PHE A 436 4.35 18.19 -9.05
N VAL A 437 4.91 17.01 -9.36
CA VAL A 437 4.15 15.82 -9.74
C VAL A 437 3.88 15.01 -8.47
N ASP A 438 2.67 15.16 -7.93
CA ASP A 438 2.18 14.37 -6.80
C ASP A 438 1.46 13.10 -7.31
N PRO A 439 2.05 11.91 -7.16
CA PRO A 439 1.55 10.69 -7.80
C PRO A 439 0.20 10.23 -7.24
N GLY A 440 -0.54 9.42 -8.01
CA GLY A 440 -1.77 8.79 -7.51
C GLY A 440 -1.52 7.80 -6.37
N ILE A 441 -0.40 7.09 -6.43
CA ILE A 441 0.05 6.15 -5.39
C ILE A 441 1.02 6.88 -4.43
N ASN A 442 0.75 6.83 -3.12
CA ASN A 442 1.48 7.52 -2.05
C ASN A 442 1.53 9.07 -2.17
N GLY A 443 0.75 9.68 -3.07
CA GLY A 443 0.64 11.14 -3.13
C GLY A 443 -0.25 11.70 -2.04
N THR A 444 -0.07 12.98 -1.76
CA THR A 444 -0.70 13.67 -0.63
C THR A 444 -1.73 14.71 -1.05
N GLN A 445 -1.69 15.17 -2.30
CA GLN A 445 -2.55 16.24 -2.78
C GLN A 445 -3.98 15.75 -3.01
N LYS A 446 -4.95 16.38 -2.33
CA LYS A 446 -6.38 16.04 -2.43
C LYS A 446 -7.16 16.92 -3.40
N PHE A 447 -6.55 18.00 -3.87
CA PHE A 447 -7.16 18.97 -4.77
C PHE A 447 -6.28 19.16 -6.00
N ARG A 448 -6.92 19.28 -7.16
CA ARG A 448 -6.26 19.70 -8.39
C ARG A 448 -6.21 21.24 -8.49
N PRO A 449 -5.33 21.80 -9.34
CA PRO A 449 -5.27 23.25 -9.55
C PRO A 449 -6.60 23.88 -10.03
N ASP A 450 -7.48 23.09 -10.64
CA ASP A 450 -8.82 23.50 -11.07
C ASP A 450 -9.88 23.48 -9.94
N GLY A 451 -9.47 23.17 -8.70
CA GLY A 451 -10.34 23.07 -7.53
C GLY A 451 -11.14 21.76 -7.44
N THR A 452 -11.00 20.84 -8.40
CA THR A 452 -11.66 19.53 -8.31
C THR A 452 -11.03 18.66 -7.22
N THR A 453 -11.89 17.94 -6.48
CA THR A 453 -11.45 17.00 -5.44
C THR A 453 -11.02 15.68 -6.05
N ILE A 454 -10.00 15.07 -5.44
CA ILE A 454 -9.60 13.70 -5.72
C ILE A 454 -10.16 12.82 -4.62
N ASP A 455 -11.15 12.01 -4.99
CA ASP A 455 -11.86 11.15 -4.05
C ASP A 455 -11.00 9.96 -3.56
N THR A 456 -9.92 9.60 -4.26
CA THR A 456 -9.11 8.43 -3.91
C THR A 456 -7.64 8.63 -4.27
N LYS A 457 -6.78 8.57 -3.25
CA LYS A 457 -5.34 8.32 -3.38
C LYS A 457 -5.06 6.89 -2.92
N TYR A 458 -4.05 6.26 -3.49
CA TYR A 458 -3.72 4.87 -3.18
C TYR A 458 -2.50 4.82 -2.28
N ASP A 459 -2.67 4.36 -1.06
CA ASP A 459 -1.54 4.14 -0.18
C ASP A 459 -0.82 2.85 -0.55
N ALA A 460 0.52 2.91 -0.62
CA ALA A 460 1.39 1.75 -0.72
C ALA A 460 2.37 1.61 0.47
N PRO A 461 1.88 1.50 1.72
CA PRO A 461 2.21 0.28 2.41
C PRO A 461 3.67 -0.11 2.66
N LYS A 462 3.79 -1.38 2.31
CA LYS A 462 4.98 -2.19 2.22
C LYS A 462 6.00 -1.58 1.24
N ALA A 463 5.59 -0.90 0.17
CA ALA A 463 6.53 -0.32 -0.80
C ALA A 463 7.32 0.83 -0.17
N THR A 464 6.63 1.73 0.53
CA THR A 464 7.25 2.83 1.26
C THR A 464 8.22 2.30 2.32
N LEU A 465 7.81 1.26 3.06
CA LEU A 465 8.66 0.58 4.02
C LEU A 465 9.94 0.02 3.38
N MET A 466 9.83 -0.75 2.29
CA MET A 466 11.01 -1.27 1.60
C MET A 466 11.91 -0.14 1.13
N SER A 467 11.34 0.98 0.68
CA SER A 467 12.11 2.17 0.31
C SER A 467 12.90 2.76 1.49
N TYR A 468 12.33 2.79 2.70
CA TYR A 468 13.04 3.27 3.89
C TYR A 468 14.17 2.34 4.30
N ILE A 469 13.99 1.03 4.19
CA ILE A 469 15.05 0.04 4.47
C ILE A 469 16.22 0.25 3.48
N ILE A 470 15.92 0.37 2.19
CA ILE A 470 16.95 0.56 1.14
C ILE A 470 17.69 1.88 1.33
N LYS A 471 16.94 3.00 1.40
CA LYS A 471 17.51 4.33 1.65
C LYS A 471 18.34 4.33 2.91
N GLY A 472 17.88 3.64 3.94
CA GLY A 472 18.53 3.61 5.21
C GLY A 472 19.89 2.90 5.21
N ILE A 473 19.97 1.74 4.56
CA ILE A 473 21.22 0.98 4.45
C ILE A 473 22.22 1.69 3.53
N LEU A 474 21.74 2.25 2.42
CA LEU A 474 22.61 2.84 1.40
C LEU A 474 23.04 4.29 1.74
N ASN A 475 22.17 5.11 2.36
CA ASN A 475 22.50 6.52 2.67
C ASN A 475 23.15 6.74 4.02
N ARG A 476 23.12 5.77 4.94
CA ARG A 476 23.63 5.89 6.32
C ARG A 476 22.98 7.00 7.17
N GLN A 477 22.02 7.75 6.63
CA GLN A 477 21.35 8.90 7.26
C GLN A 477 19.96 8.54 7.85
N LEU A 478 19.83 7.38 8.48
CA LEU A 478 18.58 7.08 9.19
C LEU A 478 18.48 7.84 10.50
N PRO A 479 17.27 8.22 10.93
CA PRO A 479 17.01 8.61 12.32
C PRO A 479 17.15 7.37 13.21
N TRP A 480 18.39 6.97 13.50
CA TRP A 480 18.73 5.71 14.16
C TRP A 480 18.03 5.54 15.51
N GLY A 481 17.77 6.63 16.25
CA GLY A 481 16.99 6.56 17.48
C GLY A 481 15.59 5.96 17.28
N LEU A 482 14.86 6.41 16.26
CA LEU A 482 13.52 5.89 15.93
C LEU A 482 13.58 4.45 15.43
N VAL A 483 14.56 4.15 14.58
CA VAL A 483 14.75 2.81 14.01
C VAL A 483 15.08 1.81 15.11
N LEU A 484 16.05 2.14 15.99
CA LEU A 484 16.44 1.29 17.12
C LEU A 484 15.31 1.10 18.12
N LEU A 485 14.48 2.12 18.35
CA LEU A 485 13.25 1.96 19.14
C LEU A 485 12.34 0.89 18.53
N GLY A 486 12.14 0.93 17.22
CA GLY A 486 11.41 -0.11 16.48
C GLY A 486 12.03 -1.50 16.61
N VAL A 487 13.35 -1.60 16.47
CA VAL A 487 14.10 -2.85 16.66
C VAL A 487 13.88 -3.40 18.08
N MET A 488 13.92 -2.55 19.10
CA MET A 488 13.68 -2.97 20.49
C MET A 488 12.26 -3.45 20.72
N ILE A 489 11.26 -2.78 20.16
CA ILE A 489 9.86 -3.26 20.20
C ILE A 489 9.77 -4.66 19.55
N ALA A 490 10.37 -4.85 18.38
CA ALA A 490 10.36 -6.15 17.71
C ALA A 490 11.04 -7.25 18.54
N VAL A 491 12.21 -6.97 19.12
CA VAL A 491 12.92 -7.93 19.99
C VAL A 491 12.07 -8.31 21.20
N VAL A 492 11.46 -7.34 21.89
CA VAL A 492 10.59 -7.60 23.05
C VAL A 492 9.39 -8.46 22.66
N LEU A 493 8.75 -8.17 21.52
CA LEU A 493 7.64 -8.96 21.00
C LEU A 493 8.07 -10.40 20.68
N GLU A 494 9.21 -10.57 20.01
CA GLU A 494 9.72 -11.90 19.65
C GLU A 494 10.13 -12.72 20.88
N MET A 495 10.70 -12.08 21.90
CA MET A 495 10.96 -12.71 23.20
C MET A 495 9.68 -13.10 23.94
N SER A 496 8.60 -12.36 23.70
CA SER A 496 7.26 -12.66 24.25
C SER A 496 6.48 -13.69 23.41
N GLY A 497 7.07 -14.27 22.37
CA GLY A 497 6.40 -15.22 21.47
C GLY A 497 5.34 -14.58 20.57
N ILE A 498 5.39 -13.26 20.38
CA ILE A 498 4.50 -12.49 19.52
C ILE A 498 5.20 -12.21 18.19
N PRO A 499 4.63 -12.63 17.04
CA PRO A 499 5.16 -12.31 15.72
C PRO A 499 5.32 -10.80 15.48
N SER A 500 6.56 -10.31 15.52
CA SER A 500 6.87 -8.88 15.39
C SER A 500 6.54 -8.32 14.01
N LEU A 501 6.62 -9.15 12.96
CA LEU A 501 6.34 -8.72 11.59
C LEU A 501 4.87 -8.36 11.38
N ALA A 502 3.95 -9.15 11.94
CA ALA A 502 2.52 -8.84 11.91
C ALA A 502 2.22 -7.55 12.70
N PHE A 503 2.83 -7.40 13.88
CA PHE A 503 2.68 -6.21 14.70
C PHE A 503 3.18 -4.95 13.98
N ALA A 504 4.35 -5.03 13.38
CA ALA A 504 4.98 -3.91 12.70
C ALA A 504 4.24 -3.49 11.42
N VAL A 505 3.60 -4.44 10.71
CA VAL A 505 2.63 -4.11 9.65
C VAL A 505 1.46 -3.32 10.22
N GLY A 506 0.97 -3.69 11.40
CA GLY A 506 -0.04 -2.97 12.15
C GLY A 506 0.34 -1.52 12.48
N VAL A 507 1.56 -1.30 12.98
CA VAL A 507 2.11 0.05 13.27
C VAL A 507 2.11 0.93 12.00
N TYR A 508 2.32 0.31 10.84
CA TYR A 508 2.34 1.02 9.57
C TYR A 508 0.93 1.33 9.06
N LEU A 509 0.01 0.37 9.09
CA LEU A 509 -1.32 0.56 8.50
C LEU A 509 -2.12 1.63 9.25
N PRO A 510 -2.92 2.45 8.54
CA PRO A 510 -3.92 3.26 9.20
C PRO A 510 -4.82 2.41 10.11
N LEU A 511 -5.22 3.00 11.25
CA LEU A 511 -6.16 2.34 12.16
C LEU A 511 -7.49 2.01 11.45
N SER A 512 -7.87 2.84 10.46
CA SER A 512 -9.03 2.62 9.60
C SER A 512 -8.96 1.33 8.80
N SER A 513 -7.83 1.01 8.18
CA SER A 513 -7.66 -0.24 7.43
C SER A 513 -7.40 -1.45 8.34
N SER A 514 -6.88 -1.25 9.55
CA SER A 514 -6.65 -2.32 10.53
C SER A 514 -7.94 -2.81 11.19
N SER A 515 -8.92 -1.93 11.36
CA SER A 515 -10.23 -2.23 11.96
C SER A 515 -11.03 -3.34 11.24
N PRO A 516 -11.28 -3.29 9.91
CA PRO A 516 -11.97 -4.37 9.20
C PRO A 516 -11.20 -5.70 9.24
N ILE A 517 -9.86 -5.66 9.25
CA ILE A 517 -9.01 -6.86 9.39
C ILE A 517 -9.25 -7.49 10.77
N PHE A 518 -9.25 -6.67 11.83
CA PHE A 518 -9.57 -7.13 13.18
C PHE A 518 -10.98 -7.74 13.26
N ILE A 519 -11.98 -7.09 12.67
CA ILE A 519 -13.36 -7.60 12.64
C ILE A 519 -13.42 -8.95 11.92
N GLY A 520 -12.73 -9.11 10.79
CA GLY A 520 -12.65 -10.38 10.07
C GLY A 520 -12.06 -11.51 10.94
N GLY A 521 -10.96 -11.21 11.65
CA GLY A 521 -10.35 -12.14 12.60
C GLY A 521 -11.26 -12.46 13.78
N ALA A 522 -12.01 -11.48 14.31
CA ALA A 522 -12.99 -11.69 15.38
C ALA A 522 -14.15 -12.57 14.92
N ILE A 523 -14.63 -12.42 13.68
CA ILE A 523 -15.63 -13.31 13.08
C ILE A 523 -15.07 -14.73 12.98
N ARG A 524 -13.83 -14.89 12.49
CA ARG A 524 -13.15 -16.18 12.44
C ARG A 524 -13.07 -16.83 13.83
N TRP A 525 -12.71 -16.06 14.86
CA TRP A 525 -12.72 -16.55 16.25
C TRP A 525 -14.10 -17.03 16.71
N LEU A 526 -15.17 -16.30 16.40
CA LEU A 526 -16.53 -16.72 16.73
C LEU A 526 -16.95 -18.00 16.00
N VAL A 527 -16.57 -18.14 14.71
CA VAL A 527 -16.80 -19.35 13.92
C VAL A 527 -16.03 -20.53 14.51
N ASP A 528 -14.73 -20.36 14.76
CA ASP A 528 -13.86 -21.40 15.31
C ASP A 528 -14.31 -21.82 16.71
N ARG A 529 -14.76 -20.88 17.55
CA ARG A 529 -15.33 -21.19 18.86
C ARG A 529 -16.58 -22.06 18.76
N ASN A 530 -17.45 -21.80 17.78
CA ASN A 530 -18.61 -22.64 17.52
C ASN A 530 -18.21 -24.01 16.94
N MET A 531 -17.22 -24.05 16.05
CA MET A 531 -16.68 -25.30 15.48
C MET A 531 -16.05 -26.19 16.55
N ARG A 532 -15.21 -25.65 17.43
CA ARG A 532 -14.62 -26.37 18.57
C ARG A 532 -15.68 -27.01 19.46
N ARG A 533 -16.80 -26.31 19.70
CA ARG A 533 -17.95 -26.87 20.45
C ARG A 533 -18.60 -28.04 19.72
N ARG A 534 -18.77 -27.95 18.39
CA ARG A 534 -19.33 -29.05 17.57
C ARG A 534 -18.40 -30.25 17.53
N LEU A 535 -17.10 -30.04 17.33
CA LEU A 535 -16.09 -31.09 17.17
C LEU A 535 -15.48 -31.59 18.50
N ALA A 536 -15.98 -31.12 19.65
CA ALA A 536 -15.47 -31.48 20.97
C ALA A 536 -15.41 -33.00 21.22
N HIS A 537 -16.29 -33.77 20.56
CA HIS A 537 -16.34 -35.22 20.64
C HIS A 537 -15.22 -35.94 19.87
N ARG A 538 -14.56 -35.28 18.90
CA ARG A 538 -13.55 -35.90 18.02
C ARG A 538 -12.11 -35.89 18.57
N LYS A 539 -11.86 -35.26 19.74
CA LYS A 539 -10.52 -35.15 20.39
C LYS A 539 -9.37 -34.82 19.41
N MET A 540 -9.61 -33.87 18.51
CA MET A 540 -8.59 -33.38 17.57
C MET A 540 -7.53 -32.55 18.30
N THR A 541 -6.30 -32.61 17.79
CA THR A 541 -5.22 -31.70 18.18
C THR A 541 -5.53 -30.26 17.74
N GLU A 542 -4.86 -29.28 18.32
CA GLU A 542 -5.05 -27.86 17.95
C GLU A 542 -4.70 -27.61 16.47
N GLU A 543 -3.67 -28.29 15.95
CA GLU A 543 -3.25 -28.18 14.54
C GLU A 543 -4.31 -28.75 13.59
N GLU A 544 -4.90 -29.90 13.92
CA GLU A 544 -5.99 -30.50 13.13
C GLU A 544 -7.25 -29.62 13.15
N LEU A 545 -7.56 -29.00 14.29
CA LEU A 545 -8.67 -28.07 14.43
C LEU A 545 -8.49 -26.82 13.55
N VAL A 546 -7.28 -26.26 13.51
CA VAL A 546 -6.94 -25.14 12.62
C VAL A 546 -7.08 -25.56 11.16
N ALA A 547 -6.49 -26.71 10.80
CA ALA A 547 -6.58 -27.24 9.43
C ALA A 547 -8.03 -27.52 8.99
N GLU A 548 -8.89 -27.96 9.90
CA GLU A 548 -10.31 -28.17 9.60
C GLU A 548 -11.05 -26.82 9.43
N GLY A 549 -10.74 -25.84 10.27
CA GLY A 549 -11.24 -24.48 10.10
C GLY A 549 -10.84 -23.91 8.75
N ASP A 550 -9.62 -24.17 8.28
CA ASP A 550 -9.09 -23.66 7.01
C ASP A 550 -9.81 -24.22 5.78
N LYS A 551 -10.50 -25.36 5.92
CA LYS A 551 -11.38 -25.94 4.89
C LYS A 551 -12.81 -25.36 4.90
N SER A 552 -13.14 -24.48 5.85
CA SER A 552 -14.52 -24.03 6.05
C SER A 552 -15.06 -23.21 4.85
N PRO A 553 -16.38 -23.25 4.58
CA PRO A 553 -17.02 -22.39 3.59
C PRO A 553 -16.79 -20.89 3.82
N GLY A 554 -16.53 -20.48 5.07
CA GLY A 554 -16.17 -19.11 5.41
C GLY A 554 -14.85 -18.66 4.78
N VAL A 555 -13.84 -19.54 4.69
CA VAL A 555 -12.56 -19.24 4.02
C VAL A 555 -12.76 -19.04 2.52
N LEU A 556 -13.63 -19.87 1.90
CA LEU A 556 -14.00 -19.71 0.50
C LEU A 556 -14.74 -18.38 0.25
N MET A 557 -15.68 -18.02 1.13
CA MET A 557 -16.40 -16.74 1.03
C MET A 557 -15.47 -15.54 1.23
N ALA A 558 -14.58 -15.59 2.22
CA ALA A 558 -13.56 -14.57 2.46
C ALA A 558 -12.63 -14.39 1.26
N SER A 559 -12.22 -15.50 0.63
CA SER A 559 -11.45 -15.48 -0.63
C SER A 559 -12.25 -14.81 -1.76
N GLY A 560 -13.55 -15.11 -1.84
CA GLY A 560 -14.48 -14.44 -2.76
C GLY A 560 -14.63 -12.93 -2.50
N TYR A 561 -14.56 -12.47 -1.25
CA TYR A 561 -14.56 -11.04 -0.92
C TYR A 561 -13.30 -10.34 -1.42
N ILE A 562 -12.13 -10.99 -1.30
CA ILE A 562 -10.87 -10.46 -1.82
C ILE A 562 -10.90 -10.40 -3.34
N ALA A 563 -11.20 -11.52 -4.01
CA ALA A 563 -11.25 -11.60 -5.47
C ALA A 563 -12.32 -10.68 -6.07
N GLY A 564 -13.53 -10.69 -5.51
CA GLY A 564 -14.63 -9.83 -5.95
C GLY A 564 -14.36 -8.35 -5.68
N GLY A 565 -13.65 -8.01 -4.61
CA GLY A 565 -13.20 -6.65 -4.32
C GLY A 565 -12.20 -6.16 -5.37
N ALA A 566 -11.21 -6.98 -5.72
CA ALA A 566 -10.22 -6.66 -6.75
C ALA A 566 -10.85 -6.49 -8.14
N LEU A 567 -11.73 -7.40 -8.55
CA LEU A 567 -12.45 -7.29 -9.82
C LEU A 567 -13.33 -6.03 -9.88
N ALA A 568 -14.03 -5.72 -8.78
CA ALA A 568 -14.84 -4.50 -8.72
C ALA A 568 -13.99 -3.24 -8.78
N ALA A 569 -12.82 -3.21 -8.15
CA ALA A 569 -11.89 -2.09 -8.24
C ALA A 569 -11.43 -1.86 -9.70
N ILE A 570 -11.16 -2.92 -10.46
CA ILE A 570 -10.84 -2.83 -11.90
C ILE A 570 -12.02 -2.22 -12.68
N VAL A 571 -13.25 -2.66 -12.41
CA VAL A 571 -14.44 -2.11 -13.07
C VAL A 571 -14.61 -0.62 -12.75
N ILE A 572 -14.45 -0.23 -11.48
CA ILE A 572 -14.52 1.17 -11.04
C ILE A 572 -13.42 2.00 -11.71
N ALA A 573 -12.19 1.47 -11.79
CA ALA A 573 -11.06 2.11 -12.46
C ALA A 573 -11.36 2.39 -13.94
N ILE A 574 -11.96 1.41 -14.64
CA ILE A 574 -12.37 1.56 -16.04
C ILE A 574 -13.48 2.62 -16.16
N MET A 575 -14.48 2.60 -15.28
CA MET A 575 -15.57 3.56 -15.27
C MET A 575 -15.10 5.00 -15.00
N ALA A 576 -14.06 5.18 -14.19
CA ALA A 576 -13.49 6.48 -13.85
C ALA A 576 -12.45 6.97 -14.88
N GLY A 577 -11.66 6.06 -15.45
CA GLY A 577 -10.48 6.39 -16.26
C GLY A 577 -10.71 6.42 -17.77
N VAL A 578 -11.75 5.76 -18.30
CA VAL A 578 -12.00 5.76 -19.75
C VAL A 578 -12.75 7.02 -20.16
N PRO A 579 -12.21 7.84 -21.10
CA PRO A 579 -12.79 9.12 -21.51
C PRO A 579 -13.96 8.91 -22.50
N TRP A 580 -14.87 7.99 -22.19
CA TRP A 580 -16.07 7.79 -22.98
C TRP A 580 -17.13 8.77 -22.51
N GLN A 581 -17.59 9.66 -23.39
CA GLN A 581 -18.55 10.73 -23.06
C GLN A 581 -19.76 10.22 -22.24
N ARG A 582 -20.31 9.05 -22.59
CA ARG A 582 -21.43 8.43 -21.86
C ARG A 582 -21.10 8.07 -20.41
N LEU A 583 -19.88 7.60 -20.14
CA LEU A 583 -19.42 7.29 -18.79
C LEU A 583 -19.19 8.57 -17.97
N ILE A 584 -18.66 9.62 -18.60
CA ILE A 584 -18.48 10.93 -17.96
C ILE A 584 -19.84 11.50 -17.53
N ASP A 585 -20.82 11.50 -18.42
CA ASP A 585 -22.17 11.99 -18.11
C ASP A 585 -22.85 11.15 -17.02
N PHE A 586 -22.63 9.84 -17.04
CA PHE A 586 -23.11 8.93 -16.01
C PHE A 586 -22.47 9.21 -14.64
N ASN A 587 -21.14 9.36 -14.59
CA ASN A 587 -20.42 9.69 -13.35
C ASN A 587 -20.88 11.02 -12.77
N LYS A 588 -21.08 12.06 -13.59
CA LYS A 588 -21.65 13.34 -13.14
C LYS A 588 -23.04 13.19 -12.51
N ARG A 589 -23.91 12.35 -13.09
CA ARG A 589 -25.23 12.06 -12.51
C ARG A 589 -25.13 11.35 -11.18
N ILE A 590 -24.19 10.40 -11.05
CA ILE A 590 -23.90 9.73 -9.78
C ILE A 590 -23.39 10.72 -8.74
N ASP A 591 -22.49 11.64 -9.11
CA ASP A 591 -21.97 12.66 -8.20
C ASP A 591 -23.08 13.55 -7.65
N VAL A 592 -23.98 14.01 -8.52
CA VAL A 592 -25.15 14.81 -8.12
C VAL A 592 -26.09 14.00 -7.22
N TRP A 593 -26.36 12.73 -7.56
CA TRP A 593 -27.18 11.85 -6.72
C TRP A 593 -26.54 11.60 -5.34
N ALA A 594 -25.22 11.43 -5.30
CA ALA A 594 -24.47 11.15 -4.07
C ALA A 594 -24.53 12.31 -3.07
N LEU A 595 -24.70 13.56 -3.54
CA LEU A 595 -24.90 14.73 -2.67
C LEU A 595 -26.21 14.66 -1.89
N GLY A 596 -27.27 14.04 -2.46
CA GLY A 596 -28.57 13.85 -1.80
C GLY A 596 -28.71 12.53 -1.03
N ASN A 597 -27.70 11.66 -1.07
CA ASN A 597 -27.77 10.32 -0.50
C ASN A 597 -27.38 10.31 1.00
N PRO A 598 -28.30 10.01 1.95
CA PRO A 598 -28.02 10.05 3.38
C PRO A 598 -26.97 9.04 3.85
N LEU A 599 -26.70 7.98 3.07
CA LEU A 599 -25.64 7.00 3.35
C LEU A 599 -24.24 7.51 2.98
N ARG A 600 -24.15 8.56 2.15
CA ARG A 600 -22.89 9.15 1.65
C ARG A 600 -22.67 10.56 2.17
N SER A 601 -23.71 11.39 2.18
CA SER A 601 -23.71 12.79 2.62
C SER A 601 -24.63 12.99 3.83
N GLY A 602 -24.34 14.03 4.63
CA GLY A 602 -25.12 14.36 5.84
C GLY A 602 -24.47 13.91 7.16
N GLY A 603 -25.04 14.36 8.29
CA GLY A 603 -24.46 14.18 9.63
C GLY A 603 -24.51 12.74 10.18
N SER A 604 -25.38 11.89 9.63
CA SER A 604 -25.53 10.48 10.03
C SER A 604 -24.88 9.49 9.05
N ALA A 605 -24.25 9.98 7.98
CA ALA A 605 -23.69 9.14 6.92
C ALA A 605 -22.64 8.15 7.44
N ASP A 606 -21.84 8.54 8.43
CA ASP A 606 -20.83 7.67 9.03
C ASP A 606 -21.46 6.46 9.74
N LEU A 607 -22.59 6.64 10.43
CA LEU A 607 -23.30 5.53 11.09
C LEU A 607 -24.06 4.67 10.09
N LEU A 608 -24.76 5.31 9.14
CA LEU A 608 -25.59 4.59 8.16
C LEU A 608 -24.74 3.75 7.20
N SER A 609 -23.54 4.24 6.83
CA SER A 609 -22.62 3.50 5.96
C SER A 609 -22.10 2.20 6.58
N LEU A 610 -22.15 2.03 7.91
CA LEU A 610 -21.80 0.78 8.57
C LEU A 610 -22.81 -0.35 8.30
N ILE A 611 -24.06 -0.03 7.95
CA ILE A 611 -25.12 -1.04 7.78
C ILE A 611 -24.76 -2.08 6.70
N PRO A 612 -24.41 -1.70 5.45
CA PRO A 612 -23.96 -2.65 4.44
C PRO A 612 -22.78 -3.53 4.92
N PHE A 613 -21.83 -2.94 5.65
CA PHE A 613 -20.65 -3.66 6.14
C PHE A 613 -21.01 -4.68 7.21
N ILE A 614 -21.89 -4.32 8.14
CA ILE A 614 -22.42 -5.24 9.17
C ILE A 614 -23.15 -6.41 8.49
N ILE A 615 -23.92 -6.16 7.43
CA ILE A 615 -24.58 -7.23 6.68
C ILE A 615 -23.55 -8.20 6.09
N LEU A 616 -22.47 -7.73 5.49
CA LEU A 616 -21.38 -8.60 5.00
C LEU A 616 -20.72 -9.39 6.13
N ALA A 617 -20.42 -8.75 7.25
CA ALA A 617 -19.83 -9.41 8.42
C ALA A 617 -20.74 -10.52 8.96
N VAL A 618 -22.05 -10.27 9.06
CA VAL A 618 -23.05 -11.26 9.48
C VAL A 618 -23.15 -12.40 8.46
N LEU A 619 -23.19 -12.10 7.16
CA LEU A 619 -23.20 -13.12 6.12
C LEU A 619 -21.97 -14.03 6.20
N LEU A 620 -20.78 -13.46 6.37
CA LEU A 620 -19.54 -14.22 6.54
C LEU A 620 -19.59 -15.11 7.79
N TYR A 621 -20.09 -14.59 8.91
CA TYR A 621 -20.28 -15.36 10.13
C TYR A 621 -21.26 -16.54 9.93
N LEU A 622 -22.40 -16.30 9.27
CA LEU A 622 -23.42 -17.32 9.02
C LEU A 622 -22.94 -18.40 8.05
N VAL A 623 -22.20 -18.04 7.00
CA VAL A 623 -21.59 -18.99 6.07
C VAL A 623 -20.45 -19.76 6.73
N GLY A 624 -19.59 -19.08 7.50
CA GLY A 624 -18.53 -19.74 8.27
C GLY A 624 -19.06 -20.75 9.29
N ARG A 625 -20.24 -20.50 9.88
CA ARG A 625 -20.93 -21.46 10.75
C ARG A 625 -21.70 -22.57 10.04
N GLU A 626 -21.69 -22.57 8.71
CA GLU A 626 -22.47 -23.46 7.85
C GLU A 626 -23.99 -23.36 8.14
N ALA A 627 -24.44 -22.20 8.64
CA ALA A 627 -25.87 -21.91 8.76
C ALA A 627 -26.46 -21.59 7.38
N LEU A 628 -25.68 -20.93 6.54
CA LEU A 628 -25.95 -20.64 5.13
C LEU A 628 -24.90 -21.31 4.24
N LEU A 629 -25.29 -21.71 3.02
CA LEU A 629 -24.39 -22.31 2.02
C LEU A 629 -23.60 -23.55 2.52
N ALA A 630 -24.19 -24.32 3.45
CA ALA A 630 -23.57 -25.56 3.95
C ALA A 630 -23.35 -26.57 2.82
N ALA A 631 -22.19 -27.24 2.83
CA ALA A 631 -21.91 -28.34 1.92
C ALA A 631 -22.96 -29.46 2.11
N ARG A 632 -23.52 -29.92 0.99
CA ARG A 632 -24.42 -31.07 0.93
C ARG A 632 -23.68 -32.24 0.29
N ASP A 633 -23.94 -33.45 0.74
CA ASP A 633 -23.43 -34.66 0.08
C ASP A 633 -24.13 -34.89 -1.27
N VAL A 634 -23.72 -35.96 -1.96
CA VAL A 634 -24.25 -36.35 -3.27
C VAL A 634 -25.76 -36.65 -3.23
N ASP A 635 -26.29 -37.03 -2.06
CA ASP A 635 -27.71 -37.30 -1.80
C ASP A 635 -28.46 -36.05 -1.27
N GLY A 636 -27.81 -34.88 -1.22
CA GLY A 636 -28.40 -33.63 -0.74
C GLY A 636 -28.50 -33.52 0.78
N ARG A 637 -27.93 -34.45 1.55
CA ARG A 637 -27.91 -34.40 3.02
C ARG A 637 -26.81 -33.46 3.48
N LYS A 638 -27.05 -32.72 4.57
CA LYS A 638 -25.97 -31.90 5.18
C LYS A 638 -24.87 -32.84 5.66
N TYR A 639 -23.62 -32.54 5.29
CA TYR A 639 -22.46 -33.12 5.97
C TYR A 639 -22.61 -32.80 7.48
N ARG A 640 -22.75 -33.82 8.32
CA ARG A 640 -22.88 -33.68 9.77
C ARG A 640 -21.66 -34.21 10.49
#